data_AF-A0A4R2KUB4-F1
#
_entry.id   AF-A0A4R2KUB4-F1
#
_cell.length_a   1.000
_cell.length_b   1.000
_cell.length_c   1.000
_cell.angle_alpha   90.00
_cell.angle_beta   90.00
_cell.angle_gamma   90.00
#
_symmetry.space_group_name_H-M   'P 1'
#
loop_
_entity.id
_entity.type
_entity.pdbx_description
1 polymer ?
#
loop_
_entity_poly.entity_id
_entity_poly.type
_entity_poly.pdbx_seq_one_letter_code
_entity_poly.pdbx_strand_id
1 'polypeptide(L)'
;MTSCFTRMQDLPAPLAALAAARRHCWLFLAFLLAGASVAATEPPSNDRQAQTSDVAVPLSLDYPLLQQLLVTQLFIGPGQSRELLNDPTGCSEITVSEPELAPRDSQLEVIAGLRARIGLGAPGACATMLNWQGRIGVTGKPEIRSDGSALGFAPDRVWLLDAAGQPIANDRLQQMADASARTLFSRFVVDLAPQLQSVGALLPEVLPRHSRQQIQSLLDSLRVSDLDVTDDTLEADIVFAVELLSGPLPPERGLDDEELARWEERWQLMDSLLVLAVKHYAAETQLQVLRDALLDVLIESRYRLRDALVETPDTGEDVVRDWFLQSWQSLAPVIRRIGLEQPGQQHMLLFSVIAATDALSALDRLGPTMGLDISADGLRRLARMINGGAGDQLLDYSGEVDPDLRRLLDESLKATPPPSAWRVDFSLFPRAVAADLDRLNSWAPQRNDLAEYLPQVALLLQDSATKAVASRDLDDAYAELFRRLVLTTAWQESCWRHYVISDDRKLVPLRSGTGDVGLMQVNERVWRGFYNQQQLRWDIAYNSTAGVEVLLDYLVKYAIRKGEHRQPGGLDNLARSAYSAYNGGPSQVARYRSESASAYGKKVDAAFWEKYQQVAAGNELGVSRCLGGNLSGPAVAATASRGASGSSRADAAAGSTADAFTLQLGVFSSADAAQSFIRENSLAGKASVQRRRQGDTRQYLVVHGSYATRAQAEAAKPGFAAFQPWIRQIGDL
;
A
#
# COMPACT_ATOMS: atom_id res chain seq x y z
N MET A 1 -44.46 -24.53 43.25
CA MET A 1 -45.37 -23.47 43.70
C MET A 1 -44.66 -22.13 43.60
N THR A 2 -45.08 -21.31 42.63
CA THR A 2 -45.44 -19.89 42.84
C THR A 2 -44.51 -19.01 43.72
N SER A 3 -43.41 -18.50 43.14
CA SER A 3 -43.01 -17.07 43.18
C SER A 3 -41.65 -16.83 42.48
N CYS A 4 -41.54 -17.15 41.18
CA CYS A 4 -40.36 -16.77 40.38
C CYS A 4 -40.69 -16.56 38.89
N PHE A 5 -41.98 -16.37 38.55
CA PHE A 5 -42.48 -16.39 37.16
C PHE A 5 -43.03 -15.03 36.68
N THR A 6 -42.82 -13.95 37.46
CA THR A 6 -43.41 -12.62 37.23
C THR A 6 -42.38 -11.50 37.39
N ARG A 7 -41.28 -11.58 36.62
CA ARG A 7 -40.40 -10.42 36.33
C ARG A 7 -39.48 -10.67 35.12
N MET A 8 -40.01 -11.27 34.06
CA MET A 8 -39.26 -11.60 32.83
C MET A 8 -39.97 -11.09 31.56
N GLN A 9 -40.53 -9.87 31.63
CA GLN A 9 -41.24 -9.22 30.51
C GLN A 9 -40.66 -7.85 30.09
N ASP A 10 -39.68 -7.31 30.81
CA ASP A 10 -39.06 -5.99 30.52
C ASP A 10 -37.55 -6.12 30.25
N LEU A 11 -37.16 -6.87 29.21
CA LEU A 11 -35.79 -6.87 28.67
C LEU A 11 -35.83 -6.78 27.13
N PRO A 12 -34.99 -5.94 26.50
CA PRO A 12 -35.05 -5.69 25.05
C PRO A 12 -34.55 -6.87 24.20
N ALA A 13 -34.88 -6.81 22.91
CA ALA A 13 -34.97 -7.98 22.02
C ALA A 13 -33.68 -8.78 21.66
N PRO A 14 -32.42 -8.30 21.72
CA PRO A 14 -31.31 -9.07 21.15
C PRO A 14 -30.86 -10.28 21.98
N LEU A 15 -31.33 -10.43 23.23
CA LEU A 15 -30.91 -11.55 24.11
C LEU A 15 -31.79 -12.80 24.01
N ALA A 16 -32.94 -12.75 23.33
CA ALA A 16 -33.81 -13.92 23.16
C ALA A 16 -33.25 -14.96 22.18
N ALA A 17 -32.40 -14.55 21.23
CA ALA A 17 -31.86 -15.43 20.18
C ALA A 17 -30.87 -16.49 20.72
N LEU A 18 -30.14 -16.18 21.79
CA LEU A 18 -29.14 -17.10 22.39
C LEU A 18 -29.76 -18.21 23.25
N ALA A 19 -31.06 -18.13 23.59
CA ALA A 19 -31.73 -19.12 24.43
C ALA A 19 -32.24 -20.36 23.65
N ALA A 20 -32.38 -20.27 22.32
CA ALA A 20 -32.95 -21.34 21.50
C ALA A 20 -31.93 -22.46 21.16
N ALA A 21 -30.64 -22.15 21.08
CA ALA A 21 -29.60 -23.09 20.63
C ALA A 21 -29.23 -24.18 21.66
N ARG A 22 -29.57 -24.03 22.95
CA ARG A 22 -29.13 -24.94 24.03
C ARG A 22 -29.98 -26.20 24.24
N ARG A 23 -31.05 -26.43 23.46
CA ARG A 23 -32.02 -27.54 23.72
C ARG A 23 -31.83 -28.85 22.95
N HIS A 24 -30.85 -28.95 22.05
CA HIS A 24 -30.59 -30.18 21.27
C HIS A 24 -29.33 -30.98 21.67
N CYS A 25 -28.62 -30.57 22.73
CA CYS A 25 -27.37 -31.23 23.17
C CYS A 25 -27.55 -32.32 24.26
N TRP A 26 -28.79 -32.74 24.56
CA TRP A 26 -29.13 -33.60 25.71
C TRP A 26 -29.74 -34.97 25.36
N LEU A 27 -29.58 -35.44 24.12
CA LEU A 27 -30.19 -36.71 23.66
C LEU A 27 -29.24 -37.73 23.00
N PHE A 28 -27.92 -37.49 23.01
CA PHE A 28 -26.91 -38.46 22.56
C PHE A 28 -25.83 -38.77 23.62
N LEU A 29 -26.13 -38.55 24.90
CA LEU A 29 -25.27 -38.93 26.04
C LEU A 29 -25.80 -40.18 26.80
N ALA A 30 -26.62 -41.00 26.14
CA ALA A 30 -27.42 -42.05 26.78
C ALA A 30 -27.18 -43.48 26.23
N PHE A 31 -26.11 -43.70 25.47
CA PHE A 31 -25.66 -45.04 25.07
C PHE A 31 -24.15 -45.18 25.26
N LEU A 32 -23.73 -46.35 25.74
CA LEU A 32 -22.33 -46.81 25.93
C LEU A 32 -21.59 -46.32 27.20
N LEU A 33 -22.14 -46.66 28.36
CA LEU A 33 -21.34 -47.09 29.53
C LEU A 33 -21.84 -48.45 30.04
N ALA A 34 -21.16 -49.52 29.63
CA ALA A 34 -21.20 -50.84 30.28
C ALA A 34 -19.92 -51.58 29.89
N GLY A 35 -19.02 -51.81 30.86
CA GLY A 35 -17.70 -52.38 30.60
C GLY A 35 -17.65 -53.91 30.66
N ALA A 36 -16.72 -54.49 29.92
CA ALA A 36 -16.15 -55.80 30.17
C ALA A 36 -14.68 -55.80 29.74
N SER A 37 -13.77 -56.10 30.67
CA SER A 37 -12.33 -56.24 30.39
C SER A 37 -12.03 -57.58 29.75
N VAL A 38 -11.01 -57.65 28.87
CA VAL A 38 -9.95 -58.71 28.80
C VAL A 38 -9.18 -58.63 27.47
N ALA A 39 -7.88 -58.98 27.54
CA ALA A 39 -6.94 -59.25 26.44
C ALA A 39 -6.59 -58.06 25.53
N ALA A 40 -5.52 -57.36 25.90
CA ALA A 40 -4.73 -56.60 24.93
C ALA A 40 -4.02 -57.57 23.97
N THR A 41 -4.34 -57.50 22.68
CA THR A 41 -3.36 -57.80 21.63
C THR A 41 -2.70 -56.49 21.24
N GLU A 42 -1.39 -56.38 21.47
CA GLU A 42 -0.61 -55.22 21.09
C GLU A 42 -0.78 -54.96 19.58
N PRO A 43 -1.19 -53.75 19.15
CA PRO A 43 -0.97 -53.35 17.78
C PRO A 43 0.55 -53.29 17.55
N PRO A 44 1.05 -53.63 16.35
CA PRO A 44 2.49 -53.54 16.08
C PRO A 44 2.96 -52.11 16.33
N SER A 45 3.94 -51.96 17.22
CA SER A 45 4.61 -50.71 17.53
C SER A 45 5.46 -50.25 16.35
N ASN A 46 4.79 -49.67 15.36
CA ASN A 46 5.40 -48.66 14.51
C ASN A 46 5.66 -47.42 15.37
N ASP A 47 6.67 -47.51 16.24
CA ASP A 47 7.39 -46.35 16.76
C ASP A 47 8.10 -45.68 15.58
N ARG A 48 7.33 -44.97 14.75
CA ARG A 48 7.84 -43.73 14.19
C ARG A 48 8.03 -42.82 15.39
N GLN A 49 9.24 -42.83 15.94
CA GLN A 49 9.64 -41.84 16.93
C GLN A 49 9.33 -40.46 16.33
N ALA A 50 8.40 -39.76 16.97
CA ALA A 50 8.12 -38.36 16.73
C ALA A 50 9.47 -37.62 16.76
N GLN A 51 9.94 -37.16 15.61
CA GLN A 51 11.22 -36.49 15.54
C GLN A 51 11.03 -35.06 16.04
N THR A 52 11.16 -34.89 17.36
CA THR A 52 11.16 -33.57 17.99
C THR A 52 12.47 -32.86 17.67
N SER A 53 12.38 -31.62 17.22
CA SER A 53 13.51 -30.69 17.17
C SER A 53 13.28 -29.59 18.20
N ASP A 54 14.33 -29.25 18.95
CA ASP A 54 14.41 -27.94 19.58
C ASP A 54 14.65 -26.90 18.48
N VAL A 55 14.01 -25.75 18.62
CA VAL A 55 14.07 -24.61 17.69
C VAL A 55 14.50 -23.41 18.52
N ALA A 56 15.54 -22.71 18.05
CA ALA A 56 15.96 -21.41 18.58
C ALA A 56 15.61 -20.32 17.57
N VAL A 57 14.97 -19.25 18.06
CA VAL A 57 14.54 -18.09 17.29
C VAL A 57 15.21 -16.85 17.90
N PRO A 58 16.17 -16.22 17.20
CA PRO A 58 16.96 -15.14 17.79
C PRO A 58 16.12 -13.88 18.03
N LEU A 59 16.44 -13.17 19.12
CA LEU A 59 15.71 -12.03 19.67
C LEU A 59 16.70 -10.93 20.10
N SER A 60 16.81 -9.87 19.30
CA SER A 60 17.74 -8.76 19.55
C SER A 60 17.04 -7.55 20.18
N LEU A 61 17.40 -7.21 21.42
CA LEU A 61 16.82 -6.11 22.22
C LEU A 61 17.79 -4.92 22.32
N ASP A 62 17.63 -3.92 21.44
CA ASP A 62 18.50 -2.73 21.44
C ASP A 62 18.36 -1.86 22.70
N TYR A 63 19.46 -1.23 23.10
CA TYR A 63 19.52 -0.40 24.31
C TYR A 63 18.53 0.77 24.38
N PRO A 64 18.19 1.50 23.29
CA PRO A 64 17.15 2.53 23.33
C PRO A 64 15.78 1.99 23.73
N LEU A 65 15.43 0.77 23.34
CA LEU A 65 14.18 0.11 23.76
C LEU A 65 14.24 -0.23 25.24
N LEU A 66 15.32 -0.86 25.70
CA LEU A 66 15.51 -1.21 27.11
C LEU A 66 15.49 0.03 28.01
N GLN A 67 16.08 1.15 27.56
CA GLN A 67 16.02 2.44 28.25
C GLN A 67 14.58 3.00 28.31
N GLN A 68 13.81 2.94 27.22
CA GLN A 68 12.41 3.40 27.21
C GLN A 68 11.53 2.55 28.15
N LEU A 69 11.75 1.23 28.21
CA LEU A 69 11.09 0.34 29.16
C LEU A 69 11.49 0.66 30.60
N LEU A 70 12.79 0.87 30.87
CA LEU A 70 13.31 1.26 32.18
C LEU A 70 12.68 2.58 32.68
N VAL A 71 12.67 3.61 31.83
CA VAL A 71 12.07 4.91 32.13
C VAL A 71 10.58 4.76 32.46
N THR A 72 9.83 4.05 31.61
CA THR A 72 8.37 3.97 31.74
C THR A 72 7.90 3.07 32.88
N GLN A 73 8.73 2.17 33.39
CA GLN A 73 8.44 1.37 34.60
C GLN A 73 8.89 2.05 35.89
N LEU A 74 10.13 2.57 35.93
CA LEU A 74 10.75 2.99 37.18
C LEU A 74 10.76 4.52 37.38
N PHE A 75 10.87 5.31 36.31
CA PHE A 75 11.11 6.76 36.32
C PHE A 75 9.90 7.56 35.81
N ILE A 76 8.71 7.23 36.32
CA ILE A 76 7.41 7.80 35.93
C ILE A 76 7.15 9.25 36.42
N GLY A 77 8.09 9.85 37.16
CA GLY A 77 7.99 11.22 37.65
C GLY A 77 8.36 12.28 36.60
N PRO A 78 8.08 13.57 36.87
CA PRO A 78 8.38 14.67 35.95
C PRO A 78 9.89 14.74 35.66
N GLY A 79 10.26 14.93 34.38
CA GLY A 79 11.66 14.89 33.96
C GLY A 79 12.31 13.50 34.07
N GLN A 80 11.54 12.44 33.79
CA GLN A 80 11.99 11.05 33.91
C GLN A 80 12.62 10.76 35.27
N SER A 81 11.88 11.04 36.35
CA SER A 81 12.39 10.98 37.72
C SER A 81 11.72 9.93 38.59
N ARG A 82 12.39 9.56 39.68
CA ARG A 82 11.87 8.67 40.72
C ARG A 82 12.35 9.11 42.10
N GLU A 83 11.39 9.39 42.98
CA GLU A 83 11.65 9.55 44.40
C GLU A 83 12.02 8.19 45.03
N LEU A 84 13.16 8.16 45.72
CA LEU A 84 13.66 7.04 46.53
C LEU A 84 13.35 7.24 48.01
N LEU A 85 13.35 8.49 48.47
CA LEU A 85 13.00 8.91 49.82
C LEU A 85 12.23 10.22 49.75
N ASN A 86 11.11 10.29 50.44
CA ASN A 86 10.38 11.52 50.70
C ASN A 86 9.87 11.46 52.16
N ASP A 87 10.45 12.28 53.02
CA ASP A 87 10.10 12.36 54.44
C ASP A 87 8.78 13.14 54.63
N PRO A 88 7.80 12.64 55.39
CA PRO A 88 6.57 13.37 55.74
C PRO A 88 6.75 14.82 56.26
N THR A 89 7.93 15.19 56.80
CA THR A 89 8.20 16.59 57.19
C THR A 89 8.54 17.52 56.01
N GLY A 90 8.84 16.96 54.83
CA GLY A 90 9.38 17.66 53.65
C GLY A 90 10.85 18.05 53.76
N CYS A 91 11.53 17.75 54.88
CA CYS A 91 12.91 18.15 55.11
C CYS A 91 13.95 17.23 54.45
N SER A 92 13.61 15.97 54.18
CA SER A 92 14.49 15.01 53.52
C SER A 92 13.86 14.43 52.24
N GLU A 93 14.64 14.41 51.16
CA GLU A 93 14.24 14.07 49.80
C GLU A 93 15.43 13.45 49.05
N ILE A 94 15.25 12.30 48.42
CA ILE A 94 16.23 11.68 47.52
C ILE A 94 15.52 11.29 46.23
N THR A 95 16.01 11.80 45.10
CA THR A 95 15.40 11.64 43.79
C THR A 95 16.47 11.27 42.77
N VAL A 96 16.21 10.22 41.98
CA VAL A 96 17.00 9.89 40.79
C VAL A 96 16.26 10.36 39.54
N SER A 97 16.97 10.71 38.47
CA SER A 97 16.38 11.19 37.22
C SER A 97 17.23 10.87 36.00
N GLU A 98 16.63 10.94 34.81
CA GLU A 98 17.34 10.89 33.52
C GLU A 98 18.28 9.67 33.42
N PRO A 99 17.74 8.43 33.49
CA PRO A 99 18.55 7.22 33.40
C PRO A 99 19.02 6.99 31.96
N GLU A 100 20.31 6.79 31.78
CA GLU A 100 20.96 6.31 30.56
C GLU A 100 21.28 4.83 30.75
N LEU A 101 20.95 3.98 29.75
CA LEU A 101 21.27 2.55 29.77
C LEU A 101 22.19 2.22 28.59
N ALA A 102 23.30 1.54 28.86
CA ALA A 102 24.35 1.22 27.89
C ALA A 102 25.00 -0.15 28.20
N PRO A 103 25.67 -0.79 27.23
CA PRO A 103 26.51 -1.96 27.49
C PRO A 103 27.83 -1.55 28.15
N ARG A 104 28.35 -2.42 29.00
CA ARG A 104 29.68 -2.29 29.59
C ARG A 104 30.23 -3.63 30.05
N ASP A 105 31.40 -4.03 29.56
CA ASP A 105 32.14 -5.21 30.03
C ASP A 105 31.25 -6.50 30.09
N SER A 106 30.43 -6.72 29.05
CA SER A 106 29.40 -7.77 28.95
C SER A 106 28.35 -7.76 30.08
N GLN A 107 28.03 -6.56 30.59
CA GLN A 107 26.95 -6.26 31.52
C GLN A 107 26.13 -5.07 31.01
N LEU A 108 24.94 -4.87 31.58
CA LEU A 108 24.19 -3.63 31.38
C LEU A 108 24.63 -2.61 32.45
N GLU A 109 24.96 -1.40 32.02
CA GLU A 109 25.23 -0.24 32.87
C GLU A 109 24.03 0.72 32.81
N VAL A 110 23.61 1.19 33.99
CA VAL A 110 22.63 2.28 34.12
C VAL A 110 23.27 3.43 34.88
N ILE A 111 23.28 4.63 34.30
CA ILE A 111 23.74 5.85 34.97
C ILE A 111 22.58 6.85 35.04
N ALA A 112 22.16 7.20 36.25
CA ALA A 112 21.11 8.19 36.51
C ALA A 112 21.68 9.42 37.24
N GLY A 113 21.09 10.59 37.01
CA GLY A 113 21.27 11.73 37.91
C GLY A 113 20.73 11.40 39.30
N LEU A 114 21.39 11.89 40.36
CA LEU A 114 20.97 11.71 41.74
C LEU A 114 21.05 13.05 42.48
N ARG A 115 19.93 13.42 43.13
CA ARG A 115 19.80 14.60 44.01
C ARG A 115 19.39 14.12 45.39
N ALA A 116 20.13 14.53 46.42
CA ALA A 116 19.85 14.20 47.80
C ALA A 116 19.89 15.45 48.69
N ARG A 117 18.76 15.78 49.31
CA ARG A 117 18.61 16.85 50.29
C ARG A 117 18.17 16.19 51.59
N ILE A 118 19.00 16.22 52.63
CA ILE A 118 18.68 15.65 53.95
C ILE A 118 18.66 16.77 54.98
N GLY A 119 17.62 16.83 55.78
CA GLY A 119 17.45 17.84 56.82
C GLY A 119 16.50 17.38 57.93
N LEU A 120 16.56 18.09 59.05
CA LEU A 120 15.69 17.87 60.21
C LEU A 120 14.86 19.13 60.47
N GLY A 121 13.61 18.96 60.88
CA GLY A 121 12.74 20.09 61.22
C GLY A 121 11.26 19.76 61.10
N ALA A 122 10.48 20.81 60.85
CA ALA A 122 9.06 20.74 60.55
C ALA A 122 8.80 21.34 59.16
N PRO A 123 7.63 21.08 58.53
CA PRO A 123 7.27 21.68 57.25
C PRO A 123 7.47 23.21 57.24
N GLY A 124 8.30 23.70 56.30
CA GLY A 124 8.66 25.12 56.18
C GLY A 124 9.80 25.60 57.10
N ALA A 125 10.33 24.77 57.99
CA ALA A 125 11.40 25.10 58.93
C ALA A 125 12.45 23.97 59.01
N CYS A 126 13.05 23.64 57.86
CA CYS A 126 14.02 22.55 57.72
C CYS A 126 15.47 23.04 57.85
N ALA A 127 16.21 22.47 58.80
CA ALA A 127 17.66 22.61 58.89
C ALA A 127 18.33 21.59 57.96
N THR A 128 18.86 22.05 56.83
CA THR A 128 19.58 21.21 55.86
C THR A 128 20.92 20.74 56.43
N MET A 129 21.12 19.43 56.49
CA MET A 129 22.37 18.79 56.93
C MET A 129 23.22 18.31 55.74
N LEU A 130 22.57 17.88 54.65
CA LEU A 130 23.20 17.48 53.39
C LEU A 130 22.41 18.07 52.23
N ASN A 131 23.11 18.64 51.26
CA ASN A 131 22.58 18.94 49.95
C ASN A 131 23.64 18.50 48.94
N TRP A 132 23.30 17.50 48.13
CA TRP A 132 24.23 16.83 47.24
C TRP A 132 23.59 16.57 45.88
N GLN A 133 24.38 16.73 44.83
CA GLN A 133 24.02 16.46 43.45
C GLN A 133 25.20 15.78 42.75
N GLY A 134 24.88 14.79 41.92
CA GLY A 134 25.85 14.00 41.16
C GLY A 134 25.14 12.94 40.35
N ARG A 135 25.80 11.80 40.10
CA ARG A 135 25.19 10.65 39.41
C ARG A 135 25.37 9.38 40.23
N ILE A 136 24.46 8.43 40.04
CA ILE A 136 24.58 7.06 40.53
C ILE A 136 24.73 6.14 39.32
N GLY A 137 25.74 5.26 39.37
CA GLY A 137 25.97 4.24 38.35
C GLY A 137 25.75 2.85 38.93
N VAL A 138 25.20 1.96 38.11
CA VAL A 138 24.90 0.57 38.47
C VAL A 138 25.26 -0.32 37.28
N THR A 139 26.12 -1.32 37.47
CA THR A 139 26.22 -2.45 36.51
C THR A 139 25.44 -3.64 37.03
N GLY A 140 24.95 -4.46 36.13
CA GLY A 140 24.29 -5.71 36.46
C GLY A 140 24.15 -6.62 35.25
N LYS A 141 23.92 -7.90 35.53
CA LYS A 141 23.70 -8.89 34.46
C LYS A 141 22.20 -8.94 34.12
N PRO A 142 21.85 -9.13 32.83
CA PRO A 142 20.51 -9.55 32.48
C PRO A 142 20.30 -10.97 33.02
N GLU A 143 19.07 -11.29 33.43
CA GLU A 143 18.70 -12.62 33.93
C GLU A 143 17.33 -13.05 33.41
N ILE A 144 17.13 -14.36 33.28
CA ILE A 144 15.85 -14.94 32.88
C ILE A 144 14.98 -15.09 34.14
N ARG A 145 13.73 -14.65 34.07
CA ARG A 145 12.72 -14.71 35.15
C ARG A 145 11.46 -15.42 34.67
N SER A 146 10.59 -15.75 35.63
CA SER A 146 9.25 -16.33 35.38
C SER A 146 9.30 -17.53 34.43
N ASP A 147 10.19 -18.48 34.74
CA ASP A 147 10.44 -19.72 33.97
C ASP A 147 10.70 -19.52 32.46
N GLY A 148 11.23 -18.34 32.07
CA GLY A 148 11.55 -18.00 30.69
C GLY A 148 10.56 -17.07 30.00
N SER A 149 9.56 -16.55 30.70
CA SER A 149 8.58 -15.61 30.13
C SER A 149 8.90 -14.13 30.36
N ALA A 150 9.95 -13.81 31.13
CA ALA A 150 10.36 -12.42 31.38
C ALA A 150 11.88 -12.29 31.53
N LEU A 151 12.41 -11.10 31.27
CA LEU A 151 13.81 -10.74 31.54
C LEU A 151 13.88 -9.79 32.73
N GLY A 152 14.89 -9.95 33.56
CA GLY A 152 15.21 -9.08 34.69
C GLY A 152 16.60 -8.49 34.59
N PHE A 153 16.86 -7.53 35.48
CA PHE A 153 18.20 -6.98 35.71
C PHE A 153 18.63 -7.29 37.14
N ALA A 154 19.78 -7.95 37.28
CA ALA A 154 20.40 -8.30 38.56
C ALA A 154 21.58 -7.36 38.85
N PRO A 155 21.43 -6.35 39.73
CA PRO A 155 22.50 -5.39 40.01
C PRO A 155 23.68 -6.06 40.69
N ASP A 156 24.88 -5.88 40.13
CA ASP A 156 26.15 -6.43 40.61
C ASP A 156 26.91 -5.36 41.42
N ARG A 157 27.26 -4.24 40.78
CA ARG A 157 28.06 -3.15 41.36
C ARG A 157 27.29 -1.82 41.32
N VAL A 158 27.43 -1.02 42.37
CA VAL A 158 26.90 0.35 42.45
C VAL A 158 28.06 1.30 42.74
N TRP A 159 28.02 2.54 42.24
CA TRP A 159 28.95 3.60 42.60
C TRP A 159 28.30 4.99 42.51
N LEU A 160 28.91 5.96 43.20
CA LEU A 160 28.51 7.36 43.19
C LEU A 160 29.56 8.21 42.49
N LEU A 161 29.09 9.14 41.65
CA LEU A 161 29.88 10.17 40.99
C LEU A 161 29.43 11.55 41.50
N ASP A 162 30.38 12.45 41.74
CA ASP A 162 30.06 13.84 42.08
C ASP A 162 29.62 14.66 40.85
N ALA A 163 29.34 15.95 41.05
CA ALA A 163 28.97 16.88 39.97
C ALA A 163 30.07 17.13 38.92
N ALA A 164 31.33 16.74 39.20
CA ALA A 164 32.45 16.76 38.25
C ALA A 164 32.72 15.38 37.62
N GLY A 165 31.83 14.40 37.83
CA GLY A 165 31.95 13.04 37.32
C GLY A 165 33.02 12.20 38.01
N GLN A 166 33.53 12.62 39.18
CA GLN A 166 34.58 11.89 39.90
C GLN A 166 33.98 10.88 40.90
N PRO A 167 34.57 9.67 41.04
CA PRO A 167 34.09 8.68 42.01
C PRO A 167 34.17 9.16 43.46
N ILE A 168 33.10 8.93 44.22
CA ILE A 168 33.05 9.28 45.66
C ILE A 168 33.42 8.07 46.51
N ALA A 169 34.46 8.22 47.35
CA ALA A 169 34.85 7.22 48.35
C ALA A 169 34.25 7.56 49.73
N ASN A 170 33.07 7.02 50.05
CA ASN A 170 32.47 7.12 51.38
C ASN A 170 31.61 5.87 51.71
N ASP A 171 32.06 5.02 52.62
CA ASP A 171 31.46 3.72 52.90
C ASP A 171 29.99 3.79 53.32
N ARG A 172 29.58 4.81 54.09
CA ARG A 172 28.18 4.96 54.52
C ARG A 172 27.26 5.37 53.38
N LEU A 173 27.68 6.34 52.57
CA LEU A 173 26.92 6.75 51.39
C LEU A 173 26.85 5.61 50.37
N GLN A 174 27.94 4.87 50.19
CA GLN A 174 28.00 3.71 49.32
C GLN A 174 27.04 2.60 49.79
N GLN A 175 27.03 2.23 51.08
CA GLN A 175 26.09 1.24 51.62
C GLN A 175 24.62 1.63 51.43
N MET A 176 24.29 2.92 51.60
CA MET A 176 22.94 3.43 51.35
C MET A 176 22.60 3.37 49.85
N ALA A 177 23.52 3.81 48.98
CA ALA A 177 23.34 3.76 47.54
C ALA A 177 23.17 2.31 47.03
N ASP A 178 23.98 1.37 47.50
CA ASP A 178 23.86 -0.06 47.23
C ASP A 178 22.46 -0.57 47.58
N ALA A 179 21.99 -0.33 48.80
CA ALA A 179 20.68 -0.80 49.25
C ALA A 179 19.53 -0.19 48.42
N SER A 180 19.55 1.12 48.18
CA SER A 180 18.51 1.81 47.40
C SER A 180 18.52 1.42 45.93
N ALA A 181 19.69 1.38 45.29
CA ALA A 181 19.83 1.02 43.87
C ALA A 181 19.44 -0.44 43.64
N ARG A 182 19.93 -1.38 44.46
CA ARG A 182 19.51 -2.79 44.38
C ARG A 182 18.01 -2.95 44.56
N THR A 183 17.38 -2.18 45.46
CA THR A 183 15.92 -2.21 45.69
C THR A 183 15.10 -1.60 44.56
N LEU A 184 15.63 -0.59 43.85
CA LEU A 184 14.98 0.03 42.69
C LEU A 184 15.14 -0.84 41.44
N PHE A 185 16.39 -1.07 41.02
CA PHE A 185 16.68 -1.63 39.69
C PHE A 185 16.38 -3.12 39.57
N SER A 186 16.38 -3.89 40.67
CA SER A 186 15.90 -5.28 40.65
C SER A 186 14.41 -5.41 40.26
N ARG A 187 13.63 -4.33 40.35
CA ARG A 187 12.22 -4.29 39.91
C ARG A 187 12.04 -4.11 38.41
N PHE A 188 13.10 -3.78 37.67
CA PHE A 188 13.02 -3.69 36.22
C PHE A 188 12.76 -5.10 35.66
N VAL A 189 11.68 -5.22 34.88
CA VAL A 189 11.27 -6.48 34.24
C VAL A 189 10.80 -6.20 32.83
N VAL A 190 11.40 -6.84 31.83
CA VAL A 190 10.83 -6.92 30.49
C VAL A 190 9.91 -8.14 30.45
N ASP A 191 8.61 -7.91 30.62
CA ASP A 191 7.60 -8.96 30.50
C ASP A 191 7.35 -9.27 29.03
N LEU A 192 7.58 -10.52 28.65
CA LEU A 192 7.35 -11.04 27.30
C LEU A 192 6.14 -12.00 27.25
N ALA A 193 5.54 -12.32 28.40
CA ALA A 193 4.42 -13.28 28.46
C ALA A 193 3.23 -12.87 27.58
N PRO A 194 2.78 -11.60 27.49
CA PRO A 194 1.69 -11.21 26.61
C PRO A 194 1.97 -11.48 25.12
N GLN A 195 3.21 -11.29 24.68
CA GLN A 195 3.62 -11.43 23.29
C GLN A 195 3.85 -12.91 22.94
N LEU A 196 4.50 -13.67 23.82
CA LEU A 196 4.65 -15.12 23.70
C LEU A 196 3.27 -15.81 23.67
N GLN A 197 2.32 -15.36 24.52
CA GLN A 197 0.93 -15.81 24.48
C GLN A 197 0.19 -15.39 23.19
N SER A 198 0.47 -14.20 22.66
CA SER A 198 -0.13 -13.72 21.40
C SER A 198 0.34 -14.53 20.19
N VAL A 199 1.64 -14.84 20.10
CA VAL A 199 2.17 -15.80 19.12
C VAL A 199 1.51 -17.17 19.33
N GLY A 200 1.43 -17.62 20.58
CA GLY A 200 0.83 -18.91 20.92
C GLY A 200 -0.64 -19.06 20.54
N ALA A 201 -1.42 -17.97 20.59
CA ALA A 201 -2.81 -17.95 20.15
C ALA A 201 -2.97 -18.05 18.62
N LEU A 202 -1.94 -17.71 17.85
CA LEU A 202 -1.93 -17.80 16.38
C LEU A 202 -1.48 -19.18 15.88
N LEU A 203 -0.61 -19.90 16.62
CA LEU A 203 -0.07 -21.21 16.21
C LEU A 203 -1.13 -22.26 15.81
N PRO A 204 -2.30 -22.39 16.48
CA PRO A 204 -3.34 -23.34 16.04
C PRO A 204 -3.91 -23.08 14.64
N GLU A 205 -3.94 -21.81 14.20
CA GLU A 205 -4.50 -21.41 12.91
C GLU A 205 -3.47 -21.57 11.78
N VAL A 206 -2.17 -21.42 12.08
CA VAL A 206 -1.08 -21.51 11.08
C VAL A 206 -0.38 -22.87 11.02
N LEU A 207 -0.59 -23.75 12.01
CA LEU A 207 -0.09 -25.13 12.02
C LEU A 207 -1.23 -26.18 11.96
N PRO A 208 -2.09 -26.18 10.91
CA PRO A 208 -3.32 -26.98 10.86
C PRO A 208 -3.11 -28.50 10.79
N ARG A 209 -1.86 -28.97 10.78
CA ARG A 209 -1.48 -30.39 10.75
C ARG A 209 -1.06 -30.93 12.10
N HIS A 210 -0.84 -30.05 13.07
CA HIS A 210 -0.52 -30.43 14.44
C HIS A 210 -1.82 -30.60 15.21
N SER A 211 -1.92 -31.68 15.97
CA SER A 211 -3.04 -31.87 16.91
C SER A 211 -2.98 -30.80 18.00
N ARG A 212 -4.13 -30.52 18.63
CA ARG A 212 -4.20 -29.61 19.79
C ARG A 212 -3.21 -29.96 20.89
N GLN A 213 -2.91 -31.25 21.08
CA GLN A 213 -1.94 -31.70 22.08
C GLN A 213 -0.51 -31.35 21.67
N GLN A 214 -0.13 -31.56 20.40
CA GLN A 214 1.19 -31.16 19.89
C GLN A 214 1.39 -29.65 19.93
N ILE A 215 0.35 -28.87 19.59
CA ILE A 215 0.38 -27.40 19.72
C ILE A 215 0.54 -27.00 21.18
N GLN A 216 -0.22 -27.58 22.11
CA GLN A 216 -0.08 -27.27 23.54
C GLN A 216 1.32 -27.61 24.06
N SER A 217 1.91 -28.76 23.68
CA SER A 217 3.28 -29.10 24.08
C SER A 217 4.34 -28.16 23.52
N LEU A 218 4.13 -27.58 22.33
CA LEU A 218 4.97 -26.50 21.81
C LEU A 218 4.84 -25.25 22.70
N LEU A 219 3.61 -24.81 22.98
CA LEU A 219 3.33 -23.66 23.86
C LEU A 219 3.94 -23.82 25.27
N ASP A 220 3.80 -25.00 25.87
CA ASP A 220 4.33 -25.31 27.20
C ASP A 220 5.87 -25.33 27.24
N SER A 221 6.53 -25.49 26.08
CA SER A 221 8.00 -25.50 25.97
C SER A 221 8.61 -24.12 25.68
N LEU A 222 7.78 -23.15 25.31
CA LEU A 222 8.18 -21.87 24.72
C LEU A 222 8.69 -20.90 25.79
N ARG A 223 9.97 -20.54 25.71
CA ARG A 223 10.71 -19.82 26.75
C ARG A 223 11.88 -19.03 26.15
N VAL A 224 12.35 -17.99 26.84
CA VAL A 224 13.61 -17.32 26.50
C VAL A 224 14.81 -18.07 27.12
N SER A 225 15.91 -18.16 26.37
CA SER A 225 17.21 -18.68 26.79
C SER A 225 18.36 -17.81 26.27
N ASP A 226 19.59 -18.20 26.61
CA ASP A 226 20.84 -17.76 25.96
C ASP A 226 21.02 -16.24 25.83
N LEU A 227 20.94 -15.54 26.98
CA LEU A 227 21.20 -14.10 27.08
C LEU A 227 22.68 -13.76 26.87
N ASP A 228 22.97 -12.85 25.94
CA ASP A 228 24.30 -12.26 25.75
C ASP A 228 24.24 -10.73 25.56
N VAL A 229 25.23 -10.01 26.07
CA VAL A 229 25.30 -8.54 26.04
C VAL A 229 26.37 -8.12 25.05
N THR A 230 25.94 -7.62 23.89
CA THR A 230 26.83 -7.14 22.82
C THR A 230 27.04 -5.62 22.89
N ASP A 231 27.86 -5.06 22.01
CA ASP A 231 28.09 -3.61 21.94
C ASP A 231 26.85 -2.82 21.45
N ASP A 232 25.92 -3.46 20.73
CA ASP A 232 24.75 -2.80 20.12
C ASP A 232 23.39 -3.26 20.72
N THR A 233 23.32 -4.49 21.23
CA THR A 233 22.07 -5.20 21.61
C THR A 233 22.25 -6.15 22.79
N LEU A 234 21.16 -6.37 23.54
CA LEU A 234 20.98 -7.57 24.36
C LEU A 234 20.40 -8.67 23.46
N GLU A 235 21.19 -9.69 23.14
CA GLU A 235 20.72 -10.87 22.40
C GLU A 235 20.10 -11.90 23.35
N ALA A 236 19.13 -12.64 22.84
CA ALA A 236 18.49 -13.77 23.49
C ALA A 236 17.94 -14.75 22.43
N ASP A 237 17.64 -15.99 22.80
CA ASP A 237 16.88 -16.92 21.95
C ASP A 237 15.49 -17.17 22.55
N ILE A 238 14.45 -17.20 21.71
CA ILE A 238 13.18 -17.84 22.05
C ILE A 238 13.27 -19.29 21.60
N VAL A 239 13.28 -20.21 22.57
CA VAL A 239 13.37 -21.65 22.32
C VAL A 239 12.05 -22.38 22.58
N PHE A 240 11.70 -23.30 21.69
CA PHE A 240 10.56 -24.21 21.83
C PHE A 240 10.85 -25.56 21.14
N ALA A 241 10.14 -26.60 21.56
CA ALA A 241 10.21 -27.93 20.98
C ALA A 241 9.05 -28.16 20.00
N VAL A 242 9.33 -28.72 18.82
CA VAL A 242 8.30 -29.05 17.82
C VAL A 242 8.51 -30.45 17.22
N GLU A 243 7.43 -31.18 17.03
CA GLU A 243 7.42 -32.43 16.29
C GLU A 243 7.40 -32.17 14.77
N LEU A 244 8.39 -32.72 14.05
CA LEU A 244 8.54 -32.54 12.61
C LEU A 244 7.64 -33.50 11.81
N LEU A 245 6.92 -32.93 10.83
CA LEU A 245 6.11 -33.66 9.86
C LEU A 245 6.99 -34.29 8.78
N SER A 246 6.65 -35.53 8.39
CA SER A 246 7.41 -36.27 7.38
C SER A 246 7.00 -35.93 5.94
N GLY A 247 7.94 -35.38 5.17
CA GLY A 247 7.91 -35.30 3.71
C GLY A 247 7.40 -33.97 3.13
N PRO A 248 8.02 -33.46 2.04
CA PRO A 248 7.55 -32.26 1.36
C PRO A 248 6.17 -32.52 0.72
N LEU A 249 5.38 -31.47 0.61
CA LEU A 249 4.12 -31.53 -0.13
C LEU A 249 4.37 -31.68 -1.63
N PRO A 250 3.45 -32.33 -2.38
CA PRO A 250 3.49 -32.27 -3.83
C PRO A 250 3.31 -30.81 -4.29
N PRO A 251 3.96 -30.40 -5.39
CA PRO A 251 3.79 -29.06 -5.92
C PRO A 251 2.37 -28.84 -6.44
N GLU A 252 1.87 -27.61 -6.34
CA GLU A 252 0.53 -27.25 -6.80
C GLU A 252 0.58 -26.67 -8.21
N ARG A 253 -0.34 -27.11 -9.07
CA ARG A 253 -0.58 -26.39 -10.32
C ARG A 253 -1.00 -24.95 -10.02
N GLY A 254 -0.59 -24.01 -10.87
CA GLY A 254 -1.12 -22.64 -10.86
C GLY A 254 -2.65 -22.63 -10.91
N LEU A 255 -3.24 -21.55 -10.42
CA LEU A 255 -4.68 -21.34 -10.50
C LEU A 255 -5.06 -21.09 -11.97
N ASP A 256 -6.12 -21.73 -12.45
CA ASP A 256 -6.74 -21.36 -13.73
C ASP A 256 -7.56 -20.06 -13.59
N ASP A 257 -7.96 -19.44 -14.70
CA ASP A 257 -8.64 -18.14 -14.71
C ASP A 257 -9.92 -18.11 -13.83
N GLU A 258 -10.62 -19.25 -13.70
CA GLU A 258 -11.86 -19.36 -12.90
C GLU A 258 -11.56 -19.63 -11.41
N GLU A 259 -10.54 -20.43 -11.10
CA GLU A 259 -10.00 -20.55 -9.74
C GLU A 259 -9.44 -19.21 -9.22
N LEU A 260 -8.72 -18.47 -10.08
CA LEU A 260 -8.14 -17.17 -9.77
C LEU A 260 -9.24 -16.14 -9.49
N ALA A 261 -10.25 -16.02 -10.37
CA ALA A 261 -11.37 -15.08 -10.17
C ALA A 261 -12.17 -15.35 -8.88
N ARG A 262 -12.39 -16.61 -8.50
CA ARG A 262 -13.08 -16.96 -7.23
C ARG A 262 -12.22 -16.70 -6.01
N TRP A 263 -10.92 -16.96 -6.12
CA TRP A 263 -9.98 -16.61 -5.05
C TRP A 263 -9.86 -15.10 -4.88
N GLU A 264 -9.88 -14.34 -5.96
CA GLU A 264 -9.86 -12.88 -5.95
C GLU A 264 -11.01 -12.28 -5.14
N GLU A 265 -12.22 -12.84 -5.19
CA GLU A 265 -13.35 -12.39 -4.33
C GLU A 265 -13.07 -12.60 -2.83
N ARG A 266 -12.36 -13.66 -2.47
CA ARG A 266 -12.14 -14.05 -1.06
C ARG A 266 -10.85 -13.47 -0.47
N TRP A 267 -9.84 -13.24 -1.30
CA TRP A 267 -8.58 -12.59 -0.91
C TRP A 267 -8.75 -11.12 -0.51
N GLN A 268 -9.82 -10.47 -0.97
CA GLN A 268 -10.14 -9.07 -0.67
C GLN A 268 -10.21 -8.75 0.83
N LEU A 269 -10.51 -9.75 1.66
CA LEU A 269 -10.49 -9.65 3.13
C LEU A 269 -9.06 -9.41 3.66
N MET A 270 -8.05 -10.11 3.12
CA MET A 270 -6.65 -10.01 3.52
C MET A 270 -6.01 -8.70 3.06
N ASP A 271 -6.27 -8.27 1.82
CA ASP A 271 -5.84 -6.94 1.36
C ASP A 271 -6.50 -5.81 2.17
N SER A 272 -7.76 -5.98 2.60
CA SER A 272 -8.43 -5.00 3.47
C SER A 272 -7.85 -4.97 4.88
N LEU A 273 -7.42 -6.12 5.44
CA LEU A 273 -6.68 -6.18 6.70
C LEU A 273 -5.31 -5.46 6.59
N LEU A 274 -4.58 -5.67 5.49
CA LEU A 274 -3.31 -5.00 5.24
C LEU A 274 -3.48 -3.47 5.11
N VAL A 275 -4.52 -3.02 4.39
CA VAL A 275 -4.89 -1.61 4.30
C VAL A 275 -5.24 -1.03 5.68
N LEU A 276 -6.01 -1.75 6.50
CA LEU A 276 -6.33 -1.33 7.87
C LEU A 276 -5.08 -1.20 8.75
N ALA A 277 -4.14 -2.14 8.64
CA ALA A 277 -2.86 -2.09 9.35
C ALA A 277 -2.05 -0.86 8.91
N VAL A 278 -1.88 -0.63 7.61
CA VAL A 278 -1.16 0.53 7.05
C VAL A 278 -1.80 1.84 7.52
N LYS A 279 -3.14 1.94 7.48
CA LYS A 279 -3.88 3.12 7.98
C LYS A 279 -3.67 3.35 9.48
N HIS A 280 -3.67 2.28 10.28
CA HIS A 280 -3.39 2.36 11.72
C HIS A 280 -1.97 2.86 11.98
N TYR A 281 -0.93 2.17 11.49
CA TYR A 281 0.46 2.58 11.71
C TYR A 281 0.78 3.97 11.15
N ALA A 282 0.18 4.37 10.01
CA ALA A 282 0.39 5.71 9.44
C ALA A 282 -0.27 6.83 10.28
N ALA A 283 -1.34 6.52 11.03
CA ALA A 283 -1.95 7.46 11.97
C ALA A 283 -1.11 7.65 13.25
N GLU A 284 -0.37 6.62 13.67
CA GLU A 284 0.50 6.65 14.85
C GLU A 284 1.80 7.48 14.66
N THR A 285 2.14 7.93 13.44
CA THR A 285 3.30 8.79 13.18
C THR A 285 2.95 10.06 12.39
N GLN A 286 3.72 11.12 12.63
CA GLN A 286 3.69 12.36 11.84
C GLN A 286 4.89 12.48 10.87
N LEU A 287 5.83 11.52 10.87
CA LEU A 287 6.96 11.55 9.94
C LEU A 287 6.55 11.03 8.56
N GLN A 288 6.53 11.92 7.57
CA GLN A 288 6.20 11.56 6.18
C GLN A 288 7.05 10.40 5.63
N VAL A 289 8.34 10.32 6.02
CA VAL A 289 9.25 9.25 5.58
C VAL A 289 8.77 7.85 6.03
N LEU A 290 8.10 7.75 7.17
CA LEU A 290 7.56 6.48 7.68
C LEU A 290 6.21 6.16 7.03
N ARG A 291 5.38 7.17 6.78
CA ARG A 291 4.13 7.04 6.00
C ARG A 291 4.40 6.59 4.56
N ASP A 292 5.39 7.20 3.91
CA ASP A 292 5.88 6.80 2.59
C ASP A 292 6.34 5.34 2.61
N ALA A 293 7.12 4.92 3.61
CA ALA A 293 7.61 3.54 3.72
C ALA A 293 6.47 2.51 3.93
N LEU A 294 5.46 2.81 4.75
CA LEU A 294 4.26 1.97 4.91
C LEU A 294 3.47 1.85 3.58
N LEU A 295 3.33 2.96 2.85
CA LEU A 295 2.66 3.00 1.56
C LEU A 295 3.45 2.20 0.49
N ASP A 296 4.78 2.35 0.47
CA ASP A 296 5.66 1.64 -0.45
C ASP A 296 5.62 0.12 -0.19
N VAL A 297 5.57 -0.33 1.08
CA VAL A 297 5.35 -1.75 1.45
C VAL A 297 3.98 -2.26 0.97
N LEU A 298 2.90 -1.48 1.14
CA LEU A 298 1.57 -1.85 0.64
C LEU A 298 1.55 -2.04 -0.87
N ILE A 299 2.17 -1.12 -1.63
CA ILE A 299 2.20 -1.19 -3.09
C ILE A 299 3.06 -2.37 -3.55
N GLU A 300 4.28 -2.52 -3.01
CA GLU A 300 5.19 -3.62 -3.35
C GLU A 300 4.59 -5.00 -3.04
N SER A 301 3.89 -5.14 -1.90
CA SER A 301 3.23 -6.40 -1.53
C SER A 301 2.16 -6.82 -2.54
N ARG A 302 1.36 -5.87 -3.06
CA ARG A 302 0.36 -6.13 -4.09
C ARG A 302 0.97 -6.50 -5.45
N TYR A 303 2.07 -5.87 -5.86
CA TYR A 303 2.79 -6.24 -7.09
C TYR A 303 3.33 -7.68 -7.01
N ARG A 304 4.03 -8.03 -5.93
CA ARG A 304 4.65 -9.35 -5.80
C ARG A 304 3.66 -10.48 -5.61
N LEU A 305 2.56 -10.22 -4.88
CA LEU A 305 1.45 -11.17 -4.79
C LEU A 305 0.83 -11.44 -6.17
N ARG A 306 0.59 -10.41 -6.98
CA ARG A 306 0.08 -10.56 -8.37
C ARG A 306 0.97 -11.50 -9.18
N ASP A 307 2.30 -11.33 -9.09
CA ASP A 307 3.26 -12.10 -9.87
C ASP A 307 3.34 -13.56 -9.39
N ALA A 308 3.40 -13.79 -8.08
CA ALA A 308 3.48 -15.10 -7.44
C ALA A 308 2.31 -16.08 -7.77
N LEU A 309 1.13 -15.54 -8.06
CA LEU A 309 -0.07 -16.34 -8.38
C LEU A 309 -0.06 -16.85 -9.82
N VAL A 310 0.63 -16.13 -10.72
CA VAL A 310 0.62 -16.36 -12.16
C VAL A 310 1.84 -17.15 -12.63
N GLU A 311 3.00 -16.95 -12.01
CA GLU A 311 4.23 -17.64 -12.40
C GLU A 311 4.37 -19.03 -11.72
N THR A 312 4.52 -20.09 -12.52
CA THR A 312 5.09 -21.36 -12.06
C THR A 312 6.61 -21.28 -12.12
N PRO A 313 7.35 -21.36 -11.00
CA PRO A 313 8.80 -21.26 -11.01
C PRO A 313 9.45 -22.51 -11.66
N ASP A 314 10.29 -22.28 -12.67
CA ASP A 314 11.14 -23.32 -13.31
C ASP A 314 12.33 -23.74 -12.41
N THR A 315 12.65 -22.92 -11.41
CA THR A 315 13.76 -23.09 -10.46
C THR A 315 13.20 -23.28 -9.06
N GLY A 316 13.72 -24.25 -8.29
CA GLY A 316 13.19 -24.63 -6.96
C GLY A 316 13.39 -23.62 -5.82
N GLU A 317 13.53 -22.33 -6.12
CA GLU A 317 13.45 -21.22 -5.16
C GLU A 317 12.01 -20.71 -5.10
N ASP A 318 11.51 -20.44 -3.89
CA ASP A 318 10.13 -20.03 -3.71
C ASP A 318 10.00 -18.49 -3.65
N VAL A 319 9.44 -17.92 -4.71
CA VAL A 319 9.29 -16.46 -4.88
C VAL A 319 8.37 -15.84 -3.81
N VAL A 320 7.40 -16.59 -3.26
CA VAL A 320 6.51 -16.12 -2.17
C VAL A 320 7.24 -16.09 -0.84
N ARG A 321 8.04 -17.11 -0.56
CA ARG A 321 8.90 -17.18 0.63
C ARG A 321 9.87 -16.00 0.69
N ASP A 322 10.64 -15.82 -0.38
CA ASP A 322 11.61 -14.74 -0.48
C ASP A 322 10.94 -13.36 -0.42
N TRP A 323 9.76 -13.22 -1.04
CA TRP A 323 8.93 -12.02 -0.91
C TRP A 323 8.51 -11.75 0.52
N PHE A 324 8.02 -12.75 1.25
CA PHE A 324 7.52 -12.61 2.62
C PHE A 324 8.63 -12.10 3.53
N LEU A 325 9.81 -12.75 3.47
CA LEU A 325 10.99 -12.35 4.26
C LEU A 325 11.48 -10.93 3.89
N GLN A 326 11.59 -10.60 2.60
CA GLN A 326 12.03 -9.25 2.15
C GLN A 326 11.03 -8.14 2.51
N SER A 327 9.73 -8.42 2.45
CA SER A 327 8.69 -7.47 2.84
C SER A 327 8.73 -7.22 4.33
N TRP A 328 8.94 -8.27 5.11
CA TRP A 328 9.09 -8.14 6.56
C TRP A 328 10.35 -7.36 6.96
N GLN A 329 11.47 -7.63 6.29
CA GLN A 329 12.72 -6.86 6.43
C GLN A 329 12.55 -5.37 6.13
N SER A 330 11.61 -5.03 5.24
CA SER A 330 11.27 -3.64 4.92
C SER A 330 10.31 -3.01 5.95
N LEU A 331 9.39 -3.80 6.52
CA LEU A 331 8.33 -3.33 7.40
C LEU A 331 8.75 -3.21 8.88
N ALA A 332 9.49 -4.19 9.41
CA ALA A 332 9.84 -4.24 10.83
C ALA A 332 10.60 -2.99 11.33
N PRO A 333 11.60 -2.43 10.60
CA PRO A 333 12.27 -1.20 11.00
C PRO A 333 11.33 0.03 11.03
N VAL A 334 10.29 0.04 10.19
CA VAL A 334 9.30 1.13 10.13
C VAL A 334 8.38 1.06 11.35
N ILE A 335 7.79 -0.10 11.63
CA ILE A 335 6.96 -0.32 12.84
C ILE A 335 7.74 0.02 14.10
N ARG A 336 8.99 -0.47 14.20
CA ARG A 336 9.87 -0.20 15.33
C ARG A 336 10.11 1.30 15.53
N ARG A 337 10.39 2.05 14.47
CA ARG A 337 10.63 3.49 14.55
C ARG A 337 9.37 4.30 14.93
N ILE A 338 8.20 3.89 14.46
CA ILE A 338 6.91 4.46 14.90
C ILE A 338 6.70 4.24 16.41
N GLY A 339 7.01 3.04 16.92
CA GLY A 339 6.94 2.74 18.35
C GLY A 339 7.88 3.59 19.21
N LEU A 340 9.06 3.95 18.70
CA LEU A 340 10.03 4.81 19.41
C LEU A 340 9.58 6.28 19.47
N GLU A 341 8.72 6.73 18.54
CA GLU A 341 8.21 8.11 18.51
C GLU A 341 7.11 8.38 19.55
N GLN A 342 6.40 7.34 20.01
CA GLN A 342 5.16 7.48 20.79
C GLN A 342 5.28 6.95 22.23
N PRO A 343 5.17 7.81 23.26
CA PRO A 343 5.00 7.36 24.64
C PRO A 343 3.70 6.55 24.80
N GLY A 344 3.82 5.30 25.24
CA GLY A 344 2.67 4.39 25.45
C GLY A 344 2.58 3.21 24.45
N GLN A 345 3.40 3.19 23.40
CA GLN A 345 3.40 2.12 22.39
C GLN A 345 4.43 1.00 22.65
N GLN A 346 4.77 0.72 23.92
CA GLN A 346 5.74 -0.32 24.30
C GLN A 346 5.39 -1.72 23.77
N HIS A 347 4.10 -2.03 23.64
CA HIS A 347 3.64 -3.30 23.09
C HIS A 347 3.97 -3.44 21.60
N MET A 348 3.91 -2.36 20.82
CA MET A 348 4.29 -2.34 19.40
C MET A 348 5.80 -2.49 19.24
N LEU A 349 6.57 -1.86 20.14
CA LEU A 349 8.01 -2.03 20.20
C LEU A 349 8.39 -3.49 20.48
N LEU A 350 7.85 -4.09 21.54
CA LEU A 350 8.12 -5.49 21.91
C LEU A 350 7.63 -6.47 20.82
N PHE A 351 6.53 -6.17 20.13
CA PHE A 351 6.11 -6.94 18.96
C PHE A 351 7.12 -6.87 17.81
N SER A 352 7.71 -5.70 17.54
CA SER A 352 8.73 -5.54 16.48
C SER A 352 10.05 -6.28 16.74
N VAL A 353 10.32 -6.66 18.00
CA VAL A 353 11.48 -7.49 18.39
C VAL A 353 11.19 -8.96 18.13
N ILE A 354 10.03 -9.47 18.57
CA ILE A 354 9.65 -10.89 18.38
C ILE A 354 9.37 -11.21 16.91
N ALA A 355 8.75 -10.26 16.20
CA ALA A 355 8.62 -10.31 14.76
C ALA A 355 9.82 -9.59 14.11
N ALA A 356 11.04 -10.05 14.40
CA ALA A 356 12.25 -9.67 13.66
C ALA A 356 12.42 -10.52 12.38
N THR A 357 13.23 -10.03 11.44
CA THR A 357 13.50 -10.77 10.18
C THR A 357 14.29 -12.05 10.44
N ASP A 358 15.22 -12.02 11.38
CA ASP A 358 16.02 -13.19 11.77
C ASP A 358 15.16 -14.25 12.48
N ALA A 359 14.19 -13.82 13.28
CA ALA A 359 13.18 -14.69 13.88
C ALA A 359 12.32 -15.40 12.82
N LEU A 360 11.79 -14.66 11.84
CA LEU A 360 11.06 -15.26 10.71
C LEU A 360 11.95 -16.15 9.83
N SER A 361 13.22 -15.80 9.65
CA SER A 361 14.18 -16.59 8.87
C SER A 361 14.53 -17.91 9.58
N ALA A 362 14.59 -17.92 10.91
CA ALA A 362 14.73 -19.14 11.70
C ALA A 362 13.50 -20.05 11.56
N LEU A 363 12.29 -19.48 11.62
CA LEU A 363 11.04 -20.21 11.42
C LEU A 363 10.86 -20.73 9.99
N ASP A 364 11.26 -19.97 8.96
CA ASP A 364 11.15 -20.38 7.55
C ASP A 364 12.00 -21.62 7.21
N ARG A 365 13.21 -21.70 7.75
CA ARG A 365 14.10 -22.88 7.60
C ARG A 365 13.44 -24.17 8.06
N LEU A 366 12.46 -24.07 8.95
CA LEU A 366 11.70 -25.17 9.53
C LEU A 366 10.29 -25.31 8.93
N GLY A 367 9.83 -24.32 8.15
CA GLY A 367 8.44 -24.14 7.75
C GLY A 367 7.77 -25.40 7.19
N PRO A 368 8.26 -25.98 6.07
CA PRO A 368 7.67 -27.18 5.48
C PRO A 368 7.65 -28.38 6.43
N THR A 369 8.70 -28.54 7.25
CA THR A 369 8.79 -29.62 8.25
C THR A 369 7.95 -29.38 9.49
N MET A 370 7.58 -28.13 9.79
CA MET A 370 6.60 -27.78 10.83
C MET A 370 5.17 -27.66 10.27
N GLY A 371 4.96 -27.88 8.97
CA GLY A 371 3.63 -27.74 8.33
C GLY A 371 3.19 -26.31 8.05
N LEU A 372 4.07 -25.32 8.26
CA LEU A 372 3.90 -23.92 7.92
C LEU A 372 4.36 -23.69 6.46
N ASP A 373 3.41 -23.62 5.54
CA ASP A 373 3.67 -23.59 4.09
C ASP A 373 3.68 -22.15 3.54
N ILE A 374 4.69 -21.35 3.91
CA ILE A 374 4.97 -20.04 3.29
C ILE A 374 5.65 -20.28 1.94
N SER A 375 4.86 -20.72 0.97
CA SER A 375 5.31 -21.06 -0.38
C SER A 375 4.27 -20.67 -1.42
N ALA A 376 4.65 -20.57 -2.69
CA ALA A 376 3.72 -20.35 -3.79
C ALA A 376 2.68 -21.48 -3.88
N ASP A 377 3.10 -22.71 -3.57
CA ASP A 377 2.20 -23.86 -3.51
C ASP A 377 1.31 -23.86 -2.25
N GLY A 378 1.81 -23.36 -1.13
CA GLY A 378 1.02 -23.11 0.09
C GLY A 378 -0.04 -22.04 -0.13
N LEU A 379 0.28 -20.96 -0.83
CA LEU A 379 -0.65 -19.91 -1.24
C LEU A 379 -1.72 -20.45 -2.21
N ARG A 380 -1.34 -21.32 -3.17
CA ARG A 380 -2.28 -22.01 -4.08
C ARG A 380 -3.18 -23.00 -3.34
N ARG A 381 -2.65 -23.75 -2.36
CA ARG A 381 -3.43 -24.62 -1.46
C ARG A 381 -4.44 -23.83 -0.65
N LEU A 382 -3.98 -22.75 -0.02
CA LEU A 382 -4.83 -21.83 0.73
C LEU A 382 -5.92 -21.24 -0.17
N ALA A 383 -5.58 -20.85 -1.39
CA ALA A 383 -6.54 -20.34 -2.36
C ALA A 383 -7.66 -21.34 -2.69
N ARG A 384 -7.29 -22.60 -2.97
CA ARG A 384 -8.26 -23.69 -3.22
C ARG A 384 -9.10 -24.03 -1.98
N MET A 385 -8.50 -24.00 -0.78
CA MET A 385 -9.20 -24.24 0.48
C MET A 385 -10.20 -23.13 0.79
N ILE A 386 -9.78 -21.87 0.68
CA ILE A 386 -10.62 -20.68 0.84
C ILE A 386 -11.80 -20.73 -0.14
N ASN A 387 -11.59 -21.16 -1.39
CA ASN A 387 -12.66 -21.32 -2.38
C ASN A 387 -13.63 -22.49 -2.09
N GLY A 388 -13.19 -23.52 -1.36
CA GLY A 388 -13.98 -24.71 -1.03
C GLY A 388 -14.78 -24.64 0.27
N GLY A 389 -14.45 -23.72 1.17
CA GLY A 389 -15.12 -23.54 2.47
C GLY A 389 -16.29 -22.56 2.45
N ALA A 390 -17.26 -22.77 3.35
CA ALA A 390 -18.28 -21.79 3.69
C ALA A 390 -17.86 -21.02 4.96
N GLY A 391 -17.54 -19.75 4.80
CA GLY A 391 -17.23 -18.81 5.88
C GLY A 391 -17.60 -17.42 5.38
N ASP A 392 -18.74 -16.91 5.85
CA ASP A 392 -19.33 -15.66 5.40
C ASP A 392 -19.28 -14.61 6.53
N GLN A 393 -19.25 -13.34 6.14
CA GLN A 393 -19.26 -12.10 6.94
C GLN A 393 -17.92 -11.54 7.50
N LEU A 394 -17.87 -10.20 7.49
CA LEU A 394 -16.82 -9.27 7.94
C LEU A 394 -15.53 -9.14 7.09
N LEU A 395 -15.69 -8.52 5.92
CA LEU A 395 -15.09 -7.22 5.53
C LEU A 395 -15.66 -6.87 4.15
N ASP A 396 -16.43 -5.77 4.02
CA ASP A 396 -17.07 -5.44 2.74
C ASP A 396 -16.03 -5.08 1.67
N TYR A 397 -16.00 -5.84 0.58
CA TYR A 397 -15.22 -5.47 -0.60
C TYR A 397 -15.80 -4.21 -1.24
N SER A 398 -14.95 -3.20 -1.40
CA SER A 398 -15.28 -1.99 -2.13
C SER A 398 -14.21 -1.68 -3.16
N GLY A 399 -14.68 -1.30 -4.36
CA GLY A 399 -13.91 -0.69 -5.44
C GLY A 399 -13.91 0.85 -5.39
N GLU A 400 -14.50 1.44 -4.34
CA GLU A 400 -14.45 2.87 -4.09
C GLU A 400 -13.06 3.34 -3.61
N VAL A 401 -12.84 4.64 -3.68
CA VAL A 401 -11.64 5.29 -3.18
C VAL A 401 -11.67 5.34 -1.65
N ASP A 402 -10.63 4.84 -0.99
CA ASP A 402 -10.43 5.01 0.45
C ASP A 402 -9.81 6.41 0.68
N PRO A 403 -10.47 7.32 1.43
CA PRO A 403 -10.00 8.69 1.59
C PRO A 403 -8.65 8.81 2.32
N ASP A 404 -8.27 7.82 3.13
CA ASP A 404 -7.01 7.84 3.86
C ASP A 404 -5.87 7.30 3.00
N LEU A 405 -6.10 6.24 2.22
CA LEU A 405 -5.14 5.78 1.21
C LEU A 405 -4.89 6.84 0.14
N ARG A 406 -5.96 7.48 -0.38
CA ARG A 406 -5.79 8.57 -1.35
C ARG A 406 -5.03 9.74 -0.74
N ARG A 407 -5.28 10.11 0.52
CA ARG A 407 -4.53 11.15 1.23
C ARG A 407 -3.06 10.78 1.42
N LEU A 408 -2.75 9.56 1.85
CA LEU A 408 -1.37 9.06 1.98
C LEU A 408 -0.64 9.12 0.64
N LEU A 409 -1.30 8.67 -0.44
CA LEU A 409 -0.75 8.80 -1.80
C LEU A 409 -0.55 10.28 -2.16
N ASP A 410 -1.54 11.14 -1.96
CA ASP A 410 -1.46 12.57 -2.25
C ASP A 410 -0.44 13.34 -1.39
N GLU A 411 -0.10 12.87 -0.18
CA GLU A 411 0.95 13.39 0.71
C GLU A 411 2.36 12.90 0.32
N SER A 412 2.45 11.73 -0.32
CA SER A 412 3.66 11.21 -0.95
C SER A 412 3.89 11.78 -2.37
N LEU A 413 2.79 12.09 -3.07
CA LEU A 413 2.72 13.17 -4.04
C LEU A 413 2.94 14.52 -3.32
N LYS A 414 3.22 15.61 -4.05
CA LYS A 414 3.72 16.90 -3.50
C LYS A 414 5.10 16.82 -2.82
N ALA A 415 5.46 15.74 -2.10
CA ALA A 415 6.75 15.57 -1.41
C ALA A 415 7.93 15.99 -2.32
N THR A 416 8.74 16.93 -1.85
CA THR A 416 9.65 17.69 -2.71
C THR A 416 10.88 16.85 -3.10
N PRO A 417 11.26 16.78 -4.38
CA PRO A 417 12.57 16.27 -4.76
C PRO A 417 13.69 17.12 -4.14
N PRO A 418 14.91 16.57 -3.95
CA PRO A 418 16.03 17.36 -3.44
C PRO A 418 16.32 18.53 -4.39
N PRO A 419 16.59 19.74 -3.88
CA PRO A 419 16.66 20.95 -4.71
C PRO A 419 17.82 20.89 -5.71
N SER A 420 17.51 20.95 -7.00
CA SER A 420 18.46 21.44 -8.01
C SER A 420 18.61 22.96 -7.84
N ALA A 421 19.84 23.46 -8.00
CA ALA A 421 20.14 24.84 -7.66
C ALA A 421 19.72 25.83 -8.77
N TRP A 422 18.97 26.87 -8.37
CA TRP A 422 18.55 28.06 -9.14
C TRP A 422 17.52 27.85 -10.27
N ARG A 423 16.46 28.66 -10.25
CA ARG A 423 15.52 28.86 -11.36
C ARG A 423 15.18 30.34 -11.55
N VAL A 424 14.89 30.69 -12.79
CA VAL A 424 14.09 31.86 -13.18
C VAL A 424 13.20 31.38 -14.34
N ASP A 425 11.88 31.47 -14.22
CA ASP A 425 10.93 31.03 -15.24
C ASP A 425 10.24 32.24 -15.91
N PHE A 426 10.10 32.17 -17.23
CA PHE A 426 9.29 33.06 -18.05
C PHE A 426 8.70 32.28 -19.23
N SER A 427 7.42 31.88 -19.13
CA SER A 427 6.65 31.36 -20.26
C SER A 427 5.32 32.11 -20.42
N LEU A 428 5.08 32.66 -21.62
CA LEU A 428 3.99 33.62 -21.90
C LEU A 428 3.04 33.19 -23.03
N PHE A 429 2.87 31.87 -23.27
CA PHE A 429 1.97 31.39 -24.33
C PHE A 429 1.12 30.18 -23.90
N PRO A 430 -0.21 30.33 -23.73
CA PRO A 430 -1.10 29.20 -23.56
C PRO A 430 -1.34 28.48 -24.90
N ARG A 431 -1.00 27.19 -24.97
CA ARG A 431 -1.47 26.28 -26.03
C ARG A 431 -2.54 25.36 -25.46
N ALA A 432 -3.80 25.70 -25.69
CA ALA A 432 -4.93 24.84 -25.38
C ALA A 432 -5.57 24.32 -26.68
N VAL A 433 -5.30 23.05 -27.01
CA VAL A 433 -6.11 22.27 -27.95
C VAL A 433 -6.70 21.13 -27.13
N ALA A 434 -8.00 21.21 -26.84
CA ALA A 434 -8.68 20.18 -26.08
C ALA A 434 -8.93 18.93 -26.95
N ALA A 435 -8.66 17.75 -26.41
CA ALA A 435 -9.10 16.49 -27.01
C ALA A 435 -10.61 16.31 -26.83
N ASP A 436 -11.28 15.65 -27.78
CA ASP A 436 -12.70 15.32 -27.71
C ASP A 436 -12.90 14.08 -26.81
N LEU A 437 -13.03 14.32 -25.50
CA LEU A 437 -13.10 13.25 -24.49
C LEU A 437 -14.34 12.37 -24.64
N ASP A 438 -15.50 12.94 -24.98
CA ASP A 438 -16.74 12.18 -25.20
C ASP A 438 -16.58 11.19 -26.36
N ARG A 439 -15.89 11.62 -27.42
CA ARG A 439 -15.55 10.75 -28.55
C ARG A 439 -14.49 9.72 -28.19
N LEU A 440 -13.43 10.08 -27.46
CA LEU A 440 -12.41 9.10 -27.03
C LEU A 440 -12.98 8.03 -26.10
N ASN A 441 -13.92 8.38 -25.21
CA ASN A 441 -14.63 7.48 -24.30
C ASN A 441 -15.58 6.49 -25.00
N SER A 442 -15.71 6.57 -26.33
CA SER A 442 -16.56 5.70 -27.14
C SER A 442 -15.84 5.06 -28.35
N TRP A 443 -14.51 5.13 -28.42
CA TRP A 443 -13.75 4.78 -29.63
C TRP A 443 -12.71 3.67 -29.41
N ALA A 444 -12.97 2.51 -30.03
CA ALA A 444 -11.93 1.51 -30.35
C ALA A 444 -11.43 1.77 -31.78
N PRO A 445 -10.18 2.23 -31.98
CA PRO A 445 -9.72 2.72 -33.28
C PRO A 445 -9.47 1.59 -34.29
N GLN A 446 -9.92 1.79 -35.52
CA GLN A 446 -9.52 0.97 -36.67
C GLN A 446 -8.35 1.59 -37.43
N ARG A 447 -7.75 0.82 -38.37
CA ARG A 447 -6.58 1.25 -39.17
C ARG A 447 -6.78 2.60 -39.89
N ASN A 448 -8.01 2.88 -40.34
CA ASN A 448 -8.34 4.11 -41.06
C ASN A 448 -8.55 5.32 -40.12
N ASP A 449 -8.82 5.06 -38.84
CA ASP A 449 -9.08 6.07 -37.81
C ASP A 449 -7.78 6.67 -37.25
N LEU A 450 -6.66 5.97 -37.38
CA LEU A 450 -5.39 6.26 -36.68
C LEU A 450 -4.87 7.68 -36.89
N ALA A 451 -5.09 8.26 -38.07
CA ALA A 451 -4.67 9.62 -38.39
C ALA A 451 -5.50 10.72 -37.68
N GLU A 452 -6.68 10.36 -37.15
CA GLU A 452 -7.55 11.25 -36.36
C GLU A 452 -7.52 10.89 -34.86
N TYR A 453 -7.43 9.60 -34.53
CA TYR A 453 -7.42 9.11 -33.16
C TYR A 453 -6.11 9.41 -32.41
N LEU A 454 -4.95 9.06 -33.00
CA LEU A 454 -3.66 9.13 -32.30
C LEU A 454 -3.26 10.57 -31.90
N PRO A 455 -3.49 11.62 -32.71
CA PRO A 455 -3.25 13.01 -32.28
C PRO A 455 -4.08 13.42 -31.05
N GLN A 456 -5.30 12.92 -30.90
CA GLN A 456 -6.16 13.26 -29.76
C GLN A 456 -5.70 12.56 -28.47
N VAL A 457 -5.26 11.30 -28.57
CA VAL A 457 -4.67 10.59 -27.42
C VAL A 457 -3.33 11.20 -27.02
N ALA A 458 -2.50 11.63 -27.98
CA ALA A 458 -1.27 12.36 -27.70
C ALA A 458 -1.52 13.68 -26.94
N LEU A 459 -2.51 14.47 -27.36
CA LEU A 459 -2.90 15.69 -26.66
C LEU A 459 -3.35 15.42 -25.23
N LEU A 460 -4.16 14.38 -25.00
CA LEU A 460 -4.58 13.95 -23.67
C LEU A 460 -3.38 13.56 -22.78
N LEU A 461 -2.48 12.71 -23.28
CA LEU A 461 -1.29 12.28 -22.55
C LEU A 461 -0.35 13.44 -22.22
N GLN A 462 -0.16 14.39 -23.15
CA GLN A 462 0.66 15.58 -22.92
C GLN A 462 0.02 16.54 -21.90
N ASP A 463 -1.31 16.71 -21.92
CA ASP A 463 -2.04 17.51 -20.95
C ASP A 463 -1.98 16.88 -19.54
N SER A 464 -2.23 15.57 -19.40
CA SER A 464 -2.05 14.84 -18.14
C SER A 464 -0.62 14.99 -17.61
N ALA A 465 0.40 14.80 -18.45
CA ALA A 465 1.79 14.94 -18.05
C ALA A 465 2.13 16.37 -17.60
N THR A 466 1.63 17.39 -18.31
CA THR A 466 1.86 18.81 -17.99
C THR A 466 1.23 19.19 -16.65
N LYS A 467 -0.03 18.77 -16.40
CA LYS A 467 -0.73 18.97 -15.13
C LYS A 467 0.00 18.31 -13.95
N ALA A 468 0.43 17.07 -14.14
CA ALA A 468 1.14 16.32 -13.09
C ALA A 468 2.49 16.99 -12.74
N VAL A 469 3.27 17.43 -13.73
CA VAL A 469 4.55 18.13 -13.51
C VAL A 469 4.36 19.49 -12.84
N ALA A 470 3.34 20.26 -13.24
CA ALA A 470 3.04 21.57 -12.64
C ALA A 470 2.77 21.49 -11.13
N SER A 471 2.34 20.34 -10.61
CA SER A 471 2.11 20.11 -9.18
C SER A 471 3.38 19.87 -8.33
N ARG A 472 4.56 19.71 -8.96
CA ARG A 472 5.80 19.27 -8.30
C ARG A 472 6.98 20.24 -8.38
N ASP A 473 6.88 21.31 -9.16
CA ASP A 473 8.01 22.20 -9.49
C ASP A 473 9.25 21.40 -9.93
N LEU A 474 9.14 20.60 -10.99
CA LEU A 474 10.29 19.89 -11.59
C LEU A 474 11.04 20.79 -12.58
N ASP A 475 12.34 20.56 -12.73
CA ASP A 475 13.20 21.26 -13.70
C ASP A 475 12.75 20.95 -15.14
N ASP A 476 12.96 21.86 -16.09
CA ASP A 476 12.52 21.71 -17.48
C ASP A 476 13.05 20.42 -18.13
N ALA A 477 14.28 20.03 -17.79
CA ALA A 477 14.88 18.79 -18.25
C ALA A 477 14.13 17.54 -17.75
N TYR A 478 13.66 17.55 -16.48
CA TYR A 478 12.84 16.46 -15.94
C TYR A 478 11.41 16.53 -16.48
N ALA A 479 10.85 17.73 -16.68
CA ALA A 479 9.52 17.94 -17.24
C ALA A 479 9.42 17.43 -18.69
N GLU A 480 10.43 17.69 -19.51
CA GLU A 480 10.55 17.20 -20.89
C GLU A 480 10.78 15.69 -20.93
N LEU A 481 11.67 15.15 -20.10
CA LEU A 481 11.85 13.69 -19.94
C LEU A 481 10.54 13.01 -19.54
N PHE A 482 9.81 13.59 -18.59
CA PHE A 482 8.56 13.01 -18.10
C PHE A 482 7.46 13.01 -19.18
N ARG A 483 7.33 14.09 -19.96
CA ARG A 483 6.40 14.13 -21.11
C ARG A 483 6.70 13.02 -22.13
N ARG A 484 7.98 12.75 -22.43
CA ARG A 484 8.41 11.63 -23.30
C ARG A 484 8.14 10.26 -22.67
N LEU A 485 8.43 10.12 -21.39
CA LEU A 485 8.19 8.91 -20.60
C LEU A 485 6.70 8.53 -20.63
N VAL A 486 5.77 9.46 -20.37
CA VAL A 486 4.32 9.22 -20.42
C VAL A 486 3.86 8.71 -21.79
N LEU A 487 4.26 9.37 -22.88
CA LEU A 487 3.92 8.95 -24.25
C LEU A 487 4.48 7.56 -24.59
N THR A 488 5.69 7.26 -24.11
CA THR A 488 6.34 5.96 -24.30
C THR A 488 5.67 4.86 -23.49
N THR A 489 5.33 5.10 -22.23
CA THR A 489 4.63 4.14 -21.38
C THR A 489 3.28 3.78 -21.98
N ALA A 490 2.46 4.76 -22.38
CA ALA A 490 1.18 4.47 -23.05
C ALA A 490 1.36 3.68 -24.37
N TRP A 491 2.44 3.91 -25.13
CA TRP A 491 2.75 3.11 -26.33
C TRP A 491 3.14 1.69 -25.93
N GLN A 492 4.01 1.55 -24.93
CA GLN A 492 4.49 0.27 -24.44
C GLN A 492 3.36 -0.61 -23.89
N GLU A 493 2.46 -0.03 -23.09
CA GLU A 493 1.39 -0.72 -22.39
C GLU A 493 0.17 -1.02 -23.27
N SER A 494 -0.37 -0.04 -23.99
CA SER A 494 -1.66 -0.21 -24.69
C SER A 494 -1.61 -0.02 -26.21
N CYS A 495 -0.49 0.46 -26.74
CA CYS A 495 -0.42 1.10 -28.07
C CYS A 495 -1.40 2.27 -28.22
N TRP A 496 -1.50 3.11 -27.17
CA TRP A 496 -2.41 4.26 -27.08
C TRP A 496 -3.90 3.92 -27.19
N ARG A 497 -4.30 2.67 -26.88
CA ARG A 497 -5.71 2.26 -26.90
C ARG A 497 -6.29 2.22 -25.50
N HIS A 498 -7.45 2.85 -25.31
CA HIS A 498 -8.24 2.61 -24.10
C HIS A 498 -9.27 1.49 -24.27
N TYR A 499 -9.95 1.44 -25.42
CA TYR A 499 -10.98 0.45 -25.72
C TYR A 499 -10.61 -0.46 -26.89
N VAL A 500 -11.20 -1.65 -26.89
CA VAL A 500 -11.19 -2.62 -27.98
C VAL A 500 -12.61 -3.12 -28.26
N ILE A 501 -12.79 -3.82 -29.37
CA ILE A 501 -14.02 -4.54 -29.68
C ILE A 501 -13.81 -6.00 -29.27
N SER A 502 -14.70 -6.54 -28.43
CA SER A 502 -14.69 -7.96 -28.05
C SER A 502 -15.19 -8.87 -29.18
N ASP A 503 -15.02 -10.19 -29.05
CA ASP A 503 -15.53 -11.17 -30.02
C ASP A 503 -17.07 -11.06 -30.19
N ASP A 504 -17.76 -10.74 -29.09
CA ASP A 504 -19.18 -10.37 -29.01
C ASP A 504 -19.56 -9.06 -29.72
N ARG A 505 -18.60 -8.39 -30.36
CA ARG A 505 -18.72 -7.09 -31.04
C ARG A 505 -19.15 -5.92 -30.13
N LYS A 506 -18.82 -5.98 -28.84
CA LYS A 506 -19.09 -4.91 -27.87
C LYS A 506 -17.84 -4.07 -27.65
N LEU A 507 -18.02 -2.76 -27.44
CA LEU A 507 -16.95 -1.90 -26.94
C LEU A 507 -16.65 -2.27 -25.49
N VAL A 508 -15.39 -2.62 -25.22
CA VAL A 508 -14.90 -2.98 -23.87
C VAL A 508 -13.58 -2.28 -23.61
N PRO A 509 -13.24 -1.95 -22.35
CA PRO A 509 -11.89 -1.49 -22.03
C PRO A 509 -10.84 -2.55 -22.37
N LEU A 510 -9.68 -2.12 -22.85
CA LEU A 510 -8.52 -2.98 -23.01
C LEU A 510 -8.10 -3.50 -21.63
N ARG A 511 -7.96 -4.82 -21.49
CA ARG A 511 -7.52 -5.49 -20.27
C ARG A 511 -6.39 -6.48 -20.53
N SER A 512 -5.46 -6.57 -19.59
CA SER A 512 -4.48 -7.66 -19.51
C SER A 512 -5.04 -8.85 -18.71
N GLY A 513 -4.37 -10.01 -18.78
CA GLY A 513 -4.66 -11.15 -17.88
C GLY A 513 -4.26 -10.88 -16.42
N THR A 514 -3.36 -9.92 -16.18
CA THR A 514 -2.87 -9.53 -14.85
C THR A 514 -3.75 -8.48 -14.14
N GLY A 515 -4.86 -8.05 -14.75
CA GLY A 515 -5.83 -7.11 -14.16
C GLY A 515 -5.51 -5.63 -14.43
N ASP A 516 -4.72 -5.33 -15.45
CA ASP A 516 -4.39 -3.97 -15.90
C ASP A 516 -5.41 -3.47 -16.92
N VAL A 517 -5.78 -2.18 -16.85
CA VAL A 517 -6.89 -1.63 -17.66
C VAL A 517 -6.57 -0.31 -18.37
N GLY A 518 -7.11 -0.14 -19.57
CA GLY A 518 -7.20 1.12 -20.30
C GLY A 518 -5.89 1.62 -20.90
N LEU A 519 -5.86 2.92 -21.24
CA LEU A 519 -4.79 3.61 -21.96
C LEU A 519 -3.39 3.44 -21.34
N MET A 520 -3.31 3.53 -20.02
CA MET A 520 -2.06 3.42 -19.25
C MET A 520 -1.83 2.03 -18.65
N GLN A 521 -2.73 1.05 -18.88
CA GLN A 521 -2.74 -0.26 -18.22
C GLN A 521 -2.51 -0.13 -16.70
N VAL A 522 -3.38 0.62 -16.02
CA VAL A 522 -3.32 0.76 -14.55
C VAL A 522 -3.87 -0.53 -13.94
N ASN A 523 -3.11 -1.17 -13.04
CA ASN A 523 -3.55 -2.40 -12.39
C ASN A 523 -4.67 -2.14 -11.38
N GLU A 524 -5.86 -2.69 -11.63
CA GLU A 524 -7.04 -2.46 -10.79
C GLU A 524 -6.91 -3.02 -9.37
N ARG A 525 -6.04 -4.02 -9.17
CA ARG A 525 -5.81 -4.71 -7.89
C ARG A 525 -4.75 -3.98 -7.06
N VAL A 526 -3.58 -3.70 -7.65
CA VAL A 526 -2.49 -2.93 -7.00
C VAL A 526 -3.00 -1.56 -6.53
N TRP A 527 -3.77 -0.87 -7.37
CA TRP A 527 -4.17 0.51 -7.14
C TRP A 527 -5.58 0.65 -6.52
N ARG A 528 -6.15 -0.45 -6.00
CA ARG A 528 -7.41 -0.47 -5.26
C ARG A 528 -7.37 0.48 -4.06
N GLY A 529 -8.43 1.26 -3.88
CA GLY A 529 -8.56 2.24 -2.79
C GLY A 529 -7.85 3.57 -3.06
N PHE A 530 -6.90 3.63 -3.99
CA PHE A 530 -6.27 4.88 -4.44
C PHE A 530 -7.05 5.54 -5.59
N TYR A 531 -7.69 4.73 -6.44
CA TYR A 531 -8.44 5.17 -7.62
C TYR A 531 -9.77 4.40 -7.76
N ASN A 532 -10.76 5.05 -8.37
CA ASN A 532 -12.05 4.44 -8.64
C ASN A 532 -11.95 3.50 -9.86
N GLN A 533 -12.14 2.19 -9.64
CA GLN A 533 -11.99 1.16 -10.66
C GLN A 533 -12.95 1.35 -11.86
N GLN A 534 -14.17 1.85 -11.62
CA GLN A 534 -15.15 2.06 -12.69
C GLN A 534 -14.72 3.21 -13.62
N GLN A 535 -14.12 4.28 -13.08
CA GLN A 535 -13.55 5.35 -13.89
C GLN A 535 -12.25 4.92 -14.59
N LEU A 536 -11.38 4.11 -13.95
CA LEU A 536 -10.21 3.51 -14.63
C LEU A 536 -10.61 2.71 -15.89
N ARG A 537 -11.78 2.06 -15.87
CA ARG A 537 -12.33 1.27 -16.98
C ARG A 537 -13.02 2.14 -18.05
N TRP A 538 -13.79 3.15 -17.65
CA TRP A 538 -14.74 3.80 -18.56
C TRP A 538 -14.49 5.29 -18.82
N ASP A 539 -13.42 5.87 -18.26
CA ASP A 539 -12.95 7.21 -18.57
C ASP A 539 -11.45 7.19 -18.94
N ILE A 540 -11.16 7.50 -20.20
CA ILE A 540 -9.80 7.56 -20.74
C ILE A 540 -8.95 8.67 -20.10
N ALA A 541 -9.56 9.80 -19.72
CA ALA A 541 -8.86 10.91 -19.08
C ALA A 541 -8.58 10.60 -17.60
N TYR A 542 -9.48 9.91 -16.92
CA TYR A 542 -9.23 9.39 -15.58
C TYR A 542 -8.09 8.36 -15.58
N ASN A 543 -8.13 7.39 -16.50
CA ASN A 543 -7.08 6.39 -16.65
C ASN A 543 -5.71 6.99 -17.03
N SER A 544 -5.70 7.95 -17.96
CA SER A 544 -4.52 8.76 -18.29
C SER A 544 -3.95 9.44 -17.05
N THR A 545 -4.79 10.15 -16.30
CA THR A 545 -4.37 10.91 -15.11
C THR A 545 -3.83 9.98 -14.02
N ALA A 546 -4.53 8.88 -13.72
CA ALA A 546 -4.09 7.91 -12.72
C ALA A 546 -2.74 7.25 -13.09
N GLY A 547 -2.58 6.78 -14.33
CA GLY A 547 -1.32 6.21 -14.79
C GLY A 547 -0.17 7.22 -14.78
N VAL A 548 -0.45 8.49 -15.09
CA VAL A 548 0.55 9.57 -15.03
C VAL A 548 0.92 9.92 -13.59
N GLU A 549 -0.02 9.98 -12.65
CA GLU A 549 0.26 10.17 -11.21
C GLU A 549 1.18 9.06 -10.67
N VAL A 550 0.85 7.80 -10.97
CA VAL A 550 1.65 6.62 -10.60
C VAL A 550 3.06 6.68 -11.20
N LEU A 551 3.18 6.98 -12.49
CA LEU A 551 4.46 7.05 -13.19
C LEU A 551 5.33 8.22 -12.69
N LEU A 552 4.72 9.31 -12.24
CA LEU A 552 5.40 10.45 -11.61
C LEU A 552 5.92 10.09 -10.22
N ASP A 553 5.16 9.32 -9.43
CA ASP A 553 5.64 8.81 -8.14
C ASP A 553 6.88 7.91 -8.33
N TYR A 554 6.84 6.98 -9.30
CA TYR A 554 7.99 6.14 -9.63
C TYR A 554 9.23 6.93 -10.08
N LEU A 555 9.05 7.97 -10.89
CA LEU A 555 10.15 8.86 -11.28
C LEU A 555 10.76 9.57 -10.05
N VAL A 556 9.94 10.20 -9.22
CA VAL A 556 10.41 11.07 -8.13
C VAL A 556 10.92 10.27 -6.94
N LYS A 557 10.10 9.39 -6.36
CA LYS A 557 10.46 8.65 -5.14
C LYS A 557 11.56 7.63 -5.34
N TYR A 558 11.69 7.07 -6.55
CA TYR A 558 12.55 5.93 -6.78
C TYR A 558 13.68 6.23 -7.76
N ALA A 559 13.40 6.55 -9.02
CA ALA A 559 14.44 6.72 -10.03
C ALA A 559 15.37 7.92 -9.71
N ILE A 560 14.79 9.07 -9.33
CA ILE A 560 15.56 10.26 -8.93
C ILE A 560 16.23 10.03 -7.58
N ARG A 561 15.50 9.54 -6.56
CA ARG A 561 15.99 9.36 -5.18
C ARG A 561 17.11 8.32 -5.06
N LYS A 562 17.02 7.19 -5.79
CA LYS A 562 18.09 6.17 -5.89
C LYS A 562 19.24 6.60 -6.83
N GLY A 563 19.15 7.78 -7.46
CA GLY A 563 20.25 8.37 -8.21
C GLY A 563 20.51 7.72 -9.57
N GLU A 564 19.49 7.17 -10.23
CA GLU A 564 19.67 6.43 -11.50
C GLU A 564 20.19 7.33 -12.64
N HIS A 565 19.93 8.64 -12.57
CA HIS A 565 20.53 9.68 -13.44
C HIS A 565 22.06 9.81 -13.29
N ARG A 566 22.65 9.26 -12.23
CA ARG A 566 24.10 9.26 -11.96
C ARG A 566 24.79 7.99 -12.46
N GLN A 567 24.02 6.98 -12.88
CA GLN A 567 24.54 5.76 -13.48
C GLN A 567 24.97 6.03 -14.94
N PRO A 568 25.88 5.22 -15.51
CA PRO A 568 26.24 5.31 -16.94
C PRO A 568 24.99 5.28 -17.83
N GLY A 569 24.84 6.29 -18.69
CA GLY A 569 23.61 6.57 -19.45
C GLY A 569 22.94 7.89 -19.08
N GLY A 570 23.22 8.44 -17.89
CA GLY A 570 22.81 9.80 -17.51
C GLY A 570 21.29 9.95 -17.35
N LEU A 571 20.75 11.11 -17.74
CA LEU A 571 19.37 11.52 -17.45
C LEU A 571 18.31 10.52 -17.96
N ASP A 572 18.51 9.94 -19.15
CA ASP A 572 17.56 8.99 -19.77
C ASP A 572 17.37 7.68 -18.98
N ASN A 573 18.33 7.33 -18.10
CA ASN A 573 18.15 6.20 -17.18
C ASN A 573 16.96 6.39 -16.25
N LEU A 574 16.53 7.63 -15.97
CA LEU A 574 15.32 7.90 -15.20
C LEU A 574 14.06 7.39 -15.89
N ALA A 575 13.96 7.53 -17.22
CA ALA A 575 12.82 7.03 -17.98
C ALA A 575 12.79 5.50 -17.97
N ARG A 576 13.95 4.86 -18.19
CA ARG A 576 14.11 3.39 -18.15
C ARG A 576 13.75 2.84 -16.77
N SER A 577 14.31 3.45 -15.73
CA SER A 577 14.10 3.08 -14.33
C SER A 577 12.66 3.25 -13.85
N ALA A 578 12.05 4.41 -14.12
CA ALA A 578 10.66 4.68 -13.76
C ALA A 578 9.69 3.73 -14.48
N TYR A 579 9.97 3.37 -15.74
CA TYR A 579 9.18 2.38 -16.46
C TYR A 579 9.34 0.96 -15.89
N SER A 580 10.56 0.50 -15.59
CA SER A 580 10.77 -0.81 -14.95
C SER A 580 10.00 -0.92 -13.62
N ALA A 581 9.97 0.17 -12.83
CA ALA A 581 9.19 0.25 -11.61
C ALA A 581 7.66 0.32 -11.86
N TYR A 582 7.20 1.03 -12.89
CA TYR A 582 5.79 1.07 -13.29
C TYR A 582 5.24 -0.32 -13.64
N ASN A 583 6.04 -1.09 -14.39
CA ASN A 583 5.69 -2.41 -14.89
C ASN A 583 5.78 -3.53 -13.81
N GLY A 584 6.80 -3.47 -12.94
CA GLY A 584 7.12 -4.55 -12.00
C GLY A 584 7.16 -4.17 -10.51
N GLY A 585 6.81 -2.94 -10.14
CA GLY A 585 6.76 -2.45 -8.76
C GLY A 585 8.04 -1.76 -8.25
N PRO A 586 7.96 -1.09 -7.07
CA PRO A 586 9.04 -0.39 -6.37
C PRO A 586 10.44 -1.05 -6.33
N SER A 587 10.54 -2.38 -6.29
CA SER A 587 11.84 -3.08 -6.32
C SER A 587 12.54 -3.05 -7.69
N GLN A 588 11.79 -2.95 -8.79
CA GLN A 588 12.30 -3.17 -10.15
C GLN A 588 13.01 -1.95 -10.77
N VAL A 589 13.24 -0.90 -9.98
CA VAL A 589 13.89 0.37 -10.33
C VAL A 589 15.24 0.20 -11.06
N ALA A 590 16.00 -0.85 -10.76
CA ALA A 590 17.29 -1.14 -11.39
C ALA A 590 17.24 -2.27 -12.45
N ARG A 591 16.06 -2.85 -12.74
CA ARG A 591 15.90 -4.03 -13.62
C ARG A 591 16.49 -3.80 -15.02
N TYR A 592 16.27 -2.62 -15.58
CA TYR A 592 16.77 -2.19 -16.90
C TYR A 592 18.30 -2.30 -17.09
N ARG A 593 19.07 -2.36 -16.00
CA ARG A 593 20.54 -2.48 -15.96
C ARG A 593 21.03 -3.70 -15.16
N SER A 594 20.14 -4.59 -14.74
CA SER A 594 20.51 -5.77 -13.96
C SER A 594 20.88 -6.96 -14.85
N GLU A 595 22.06 -7.52 -14.61
CA GLU A 595 22.50 -8.75 -15.27
C GLU A 595 21.67 -9.98 -14.83
N SER A 596 21.13 -9.98 -13.62
CA SER A 596 20.27 -11.05 -13.09
C SER A 596 18.79 -10.93 -13.50
N ALA A 597 18.37 -9.87 -14.19
CA ALA A 597 16.99 -9.73 -14.64
C ALA A 597 16.56 -10.88 -15.56
N SER A 598 15.31 -11.34 -15.41
CA SER A 598 14.75 -12.43 -16.21
C SER A 598 14.76 -12.11 -17.71
N ALA A 599 14.75 -13.15 -18.55
CA ALA A 599 14.70 -12.98 -20.02
C ALA A 599 13.47 -12.17 -20.47
N TYR A 600 12.34 -12.34 -19.77
CA TYR A 600 11.14 -11.53 -19.98
C TYR A 600 11.34 -10.07 -19.59
N GLY A 601 11.86 -9.78 -18.39
CA GLY A 601 12.11 -8.41 -17.92
C GLY A 601 13.07 -7.65 -18.85
N LYS A 602 14.17 -8.30 -19.26
CA LYS A 602 15.13 -7.73 -20.24
C LYS A 602 14.48 -7.41 -21.59
N LYS A 603 13.58 -8.27 -22.09
CA LYS A 603 12.83 -8.04 -23.33
C LYS A 603 11.86 -6.85 -23.19
N VAL A 604 11.18 -6.73 -22.04
CA VAL A 604 10.26 -5.61 -21.74
C VAL A 604 11.03 -4.28 -21.70
N ASP A 605 12.12 -4.20 -20.92
CA ASP A 605 12.90 -2.97 -20.78
C ASP A 605 13.61 -2.55 -22.08
N ALA A 606 14.04 -3.52 -22.92
CA ALA A 606 14.60 -3.25 -24.25
C ALA A 606 13.53 -2.69 -25.21
N ALA A 607 12.35 -3.31 -25.28
CA ALA A 607 11.25 -2.85 -26.12
C ALA A 607 10.74 -1.45 -25.72
N PHE A 608 10.71 -1.14 -24.42
CA PHE A 608 10.45 0.21 -23.93
C PHE A 608 11.51 1.20 -24.41
N TRP A 609 12.80 0.85 -24.29
CA TRP A 609 13.90 1.74 -24.68
C TRP A 609 13.88 2.10 -26.18
N GLU A 610 13.63 1.14 -27.06
CA GLU A 610 13.46 1.38 -28.51
C GLU A 610 12.29 2.33 -28.84
N LYS A 611 11.21 2.29 -28.03
CA LYS A 611 10.07 3.22 -28.16
C LYS A 611 10.42 4.59 -27.61
N TYR A 612 11.12 4.66 -26.48
CA TYR A 612 11.56 5.92 -25.86
C TYR A 612 12.47 6.72 -26.81
N GLN A 613 13.44 6.06 -27.42
CA GLN A 613 14.34 6.67 -28.40
C GLN A 613 13.57 7.27 -29.60
N GLN A 614 12.48 6.64 -30.03
CA GLN A 614 11.63 7.16 -31.11
C GLN A 614 10.79 8.37 -30.68
N VAL A 615 10.22 8.35 -29.47
CA VAL A 615 9.51 9.51 -28.90
C VAL A 615 10.47 10.68 -28.69
N ALA A 616 11.67 10.43 -28.15
CA ALA A 616 12.73 11.44 -27.98
C ALA A 616 13.24 12.02 -29.31
N ALA A 617 13.17 11.26 -30.40
CA ALA A 617 13.44 11.73 -31.77
C ALA A 617 12.23 12.40 -32.46
N GLY A 618 11.11 12.60 -31.75
CA GLY A 618 9.89 13.22 -32.27
C GLY A 618 9.04 12.32 -33.16
N ASN A 619 9.28 11.00 -33.20
CA ASN A 619 8.51 10.02 -33.97
C ASN A 619 7.36 9.40 -33.14
N GLU A 620 6.55 10.25 -32.52
CA GLU A 620 5.44 9.87 -31.64
C GLU A 620 4.40 8.98 -32.36
N LEU A 621 4.05 9.31 -33.62
CA LEU A 621 3.09 8.55 -34.42
C LEU A 621 3.60 7.17 -34.89
N GLY A 622 4.85 6.82 -34.58
CA GLY A 622 5.40 5.47 -34.76
C GLY A 622 4.61 4.39 -34.00
N VAL A 623 3.85 4.77 -32.97
CA VAL A 623 2.85 3.92 -32.28
C VAL A 623 1.84 3.28 -33.23
N SER A 624 1.51 3.94 -34.35
CA SER A 624 0.55 3.44 -35.33
C SER A 624 0.88 2.04 -35.86
N ARG A 625 2.15 1.62 -35.88
CA ARG A 625 2.58 0.32 -36.40
C ARG A 625 2.03 -0.88 -35.63
N CYS A 626 1.88 -0.80 -34.30
CA CYS A 626 1.21 -1.89 -33.54
C CYS A 626 -0.31 -1.92 -33.71
N LEU A 627 -0.89 -0.93 -34.42
CA LEU A 627 -2.28 -0.90 -34.85
C LEU A 627 -2.42 -1.17 -36.38
N GLY A 628 -1.37 -1.67 -37.02
CA GLY A 628 -1.30 -1.93 -38.46
C GLY A 628 -1.16 -0.67 -39.33
N GLY A 629 -1.04 0.52 -38.73
CA GLY A 629 -0.77 1.77 -39.42
C GLY A 629 0.69 1.91 -39.89
N ASN A 630 0.97 3.01 -40.59
CA ASN A 630 2.32 3.37 -41.02
C ASN A 630 2.51 4.90 -40.98
N LEU A 631 2.08 5.51 -39.86
CA LEU A 631 2.28 6.93 -39.58
C LEU A 631 3.65 7.14 -38.90
N SER A 632 4.19 8.34 -39.01
CA SER A 632 5.46 8.75 -38.40
C SER A 632 5.49 10.26 -38.15
N GLY A 633 6.45 10.71 -37.35
CA GLY A 633 6.60 12.11 -36.94
C GLY A 633 5.76 12.49 -35.70
N PRO A 634 5.73 13.78 -35.34
CA PRO A 634 5.11 14.26 -34.11
C PRO A 634 3.58 14.34 -34.25
N ALA A 635 2.87 13.90 -33.22
CA ALA A 635 1.42 13.79 -33.20
C ALA A 635 0.73 15.16 -33.24
N VAL A 636 1.32 16.18 -32.61
CA VAL A 636 0.77 17.54 -32.49
C VAL A 636 0.86 18.35 -33.79
N ALA A 637 1.78 17.99 -34.71
CA ALA A 637 1.91 18.68 -36.00
C ALA A 637 0.84 18.24 -37.02
N ALA A 638 0.26 17.05 -36.86
CA ALA A 638 -0.66 16.46 -37.83
C ALA A 638 -1.94 17.30 -38.01
N THR A 639 -2.46 17.90 -36.94
CA THR A 639 -3.66 18.76 -36.95
C THR A 639 -3.50 20.03 -37.77
N ALA A 640 -2.28 20.57 -37.91
CA ALA A 640 -2.02 21.79 -38.69
C ALA A 640 -2.00 21.54 -40.21
N SER A 641 -1.83 20.29 -40.66
CA SER A 641 -1.55 19.99 -42.08
C SER A 641 -2.79 19.90 -42.98
N ARG A 642 -4.01 19.83 -42.43
CA ARG A 642 -5.27 19.76 -43.23
C ARG A 642 -5.65 21.07 -43.96
N GLY A 643 -4.85 22.14 -43.84
CA GLY A 643 -5.11 23.44 -44.46
C GLY A 643 -4.46 23.69 -45.83
N ALA A 644 -3.71 22.76 -46.43
CA ALA A 644 -2.86 23.06 -47.59
C ALA A 644 -2.82 21.98 -48.69
N SER A 645 -3.94 21.69 -49.35
CA SER A 645 -3.94 21.10 -50.70
C SER A 645 -5.21 21.47 -51.50
N GLY A 646 -5.09 22.43 -52.42
CA GLY A 646 -6.22 22.86 -53.26
C GLY A 646 -5.85 24.00 -54.21
N SER A 647 -5.69 23.68 -55.49
CA SER A 647 -5.25 24.54 -56.61
C SER A 647 -5.90 25.93 -56.72
N SER A 648 -5.10 26.88 -57.18
CA SER A 648 -5.49 28.23 -57.62
C SER A 648 -6.66 28.28 -58.61
N ARG A 649 -7.63 29.16 -58.36
CA ARG A 649 -8.27 30.02 -59.38
C ARG A 649 -8.82 31.28 -58.69
N ALA A 650 -8.61 32.43 -59.32
CA ALA A 650 -9.28 33.66 -58.92
C ALA A 650 -10.71 33.67 -59.49
N ASP A 651 -11.68 34.17 -58.71
CA ASP A 651 -12.50 35.32 -59.13
C ASP A 651 -13.50 35.78 -58.05
N ALA A 652 -13.77 37.09 -58.10
CA ALA A 652 -14.95 37.83 -57.65
C ALA A 652 -15.63 37.52 -56.28
N ALA A 653 -15.66 38.56 -55.45
CA ALA A 653 -16.40 38.67 -54.21
C ALA A 653 -17.91 38.33 -54.29
N ALA A 654 -18.34 37.44 -53.40
CA ALA A 654 -19.68 37.43 -52.82
C ALA A 654 -19.53 37.11 -51.31
N GLY A 655 -20.26 37.81 -50.44
CA GLY A 655 -20.08 37.71 -48.99
C GLY A 655 -20.38 36.30 -48.46
N SER A 656 -19.40 35.69 -47.80
CA SER A 656 -19.55 34.36 -47.18
C SER A 656 -20.59 34.38 -46.06
N THR A 657 -21.68 33.63 -46.25
CA THR A 657 -22.61 33.24 -45.18
C THR A 657 -22.24 31.89 -44.54
N ALA A 658 -21.03 31.36 -44.81
CA ALA A 658 -20.63 30.01 -44.41
C ALA A 658 -20.45 29.84 -42.89
N ASP A 659 -20.00 30.89 -42.20
CA ASP A 659 -19.73 30.86 -40.75
C ASP A 659 -20.98 31.06 -39.88
N ALA A 660 -22.14 31.29 -40.49
CA ALA A 660 -23.40 31.46 -39.77
C ALA A 660 -23.98 30.11 -39.32
N PHE A 661 -24.62 30.10 -38.16
CA PHE A 661 -25.30 28.96 -37.57
C PHE A 661 -26.82 29.03 -37.82
N THR A 662 -27.50 27.89 -37.76
CA THR A 662 -28.97 27.80 -37.85
C THR A 662 -29.52 26.69 -36.95
N LEU A 663 -30.81 26.76 -36.61
CA LEU A 663 -31.51 25.73 -35.85
C LEU A 663 -32.17 24.74 -36.82
N GLN A 664 -31.76 23.48 -36.76
CA GLN A 664 -32.41 22.37 -37.44
C GLN A 664 -33.55 21.83 -36.55
N LEU A 665 -34.79 21.97 -37.02
CA LEU A 665 -36.02 21.62 -36.30
C LEU A 665 -36.54 20.21 -36.62
N GLY A 666 -36.03 19.55 -37.66
CA GLY A 666 -36.45 18.20 -38.03
C GLY A 666 -35.76 17.64 -39.29
N VAL A 667 -35.95 16.34 -39.54
CA VAL A 667 -35.47 15.61 -40.72
C VAL A 667 -36.61 14.79 -41.30
N PHE A 668 -36.82 14.87 -42.61
CA PHE A 668 -37.91 14.20 -43.31
C PHE A 668 -37.40 13.44 -44.54
N SER A 669 -38.06 12.34 -44.89
CA SER A 669 -37.76 11.51 -46.06
C SER A 669 -38.33 12.07 -47.38
N SER A 670 -39.27 13.01 -47.32
CA SER A 670 -39.85 13.69 -48.48
C SER A 670 -39.97 15.20 -48.27
N ALA A 671 -39.96 15.95 -49.37
CA ALA A 671 -40.17 17.40 -49.35
C ALA A 671 -41.56 17.77 -48.83
N ASP A 672 -42.58 17.00 -49.21
CA ASP A 672 -43.97 17.25 -48.81
C ASP A 672 -44.17 17.09 -47.31
N ALA A 673 -43.52 16.10 -46.69
CA ALA A 673 -43.56 15.91 -45.23
C ALA A 673 -42.88 17.08 -44.49
N ALA A 674 -41.72 17.55 -44.97
CA ALA A 674 -41.05 18.73 -44.43
C ALA A 674 -41.91 20.01 -44.56
N GLN A 675 -42.61 20.17 -45.69
CA GLN A 675 -43.53 21.30 -45.90
C GLN A 675 -44.80 21.20 -45.05
N SER A 676 -45.37 20.00 -44.86
CA SER A 676 -46.50 19.78 -43.94
C SER A 676 -46.13 20.12 -42.51
N PHE A 677 -44.96 19.67 -42.03
CA PHE A 677 -44.44 20.06 -40.71
C PHE A 677 -44.34 21.58 -40.54
N ILE A 678 -43.84 22.31 -41.55
CA ILE A 678 -43.76 23.78 -41.53
C ILE A 678 -45.16 24.43 -41.44
N ARG A 679 -46.17 23.89 -42.15
CA ARG A 679 -47.55 24.39 -42.10
C ARG A 679 -48.21 24.11 -40.76
N GLU A 680 -48.17 22.86 -40.31
CA GLU A 680 -48.82 22.36 -39.08
C GLU A 680 -48.28 23.06 -37.83
N ASN A 681 -47.00 23.41 -37.80
CA ASN A 681 -46.35 24.10 -36.67
C ASN A 681 -46.32 25.63 -36.81
N SER A 682 -47.06 26.23 -37.77
CA SER A 682 -47.12 27.68 -37.99
C SER A 682 -45.75 28.35 -38.26
N LEU A 683 -44.84 27.61 -38.89
CA LEU A 683 -43.47 28.04 -39.23
C LEU A 683 -43.36 28.64 -40.64
N ALA A 684 -44.48 28.79 -41.36
CA ALA A 684 -44.51 29.33 -42.72
C ALA A 684 -43.85 30.73 -42.78
N GLY A 685 -42.89 30.89 -43.70
CA GLY A 685 -42.08 32.11 -43.84
C GLY A 685 -41.02 32.34 -42.77
N LYS A 686 -40.90 31.46 -41.76
CA LYS A 686 -39.90 31.53 -40.68
C LYS A 686 -38.87 30.40 -40.76
N ALA A 687 -39.31 29.20 -41.17
CA ALA A 687 -38.44 28.06 -41.45
C ALA A 687 -38.38 27.76 -42.95
N SER A 688 -37.26 27.18 -43.40
CA SER A 688 -37.02 26.75 -44.78
C SER A 688 -36.67 25.26 -44.83
N VAL A 689 -36.82 24.64 -46.01
CA VAL A 689 -36.43 23.23 -46.23
C VAL A 689 -35.11 23.19 -46.98
N GLN A 690 -34.08 22.61 -46.37
CA GLN A 690 -32.79 22.32 -47.02
C GLN A 690 -32.72 20.85 -47.44
N ARG A 691 -32.19 20.58 -48.63
CA ARG A 691 -32.15 19.22 -49.21
C ARG A 691 -30.74 18.66 -49.12
N ARG A 692 -30.55 17.68 -48.24
CA ARG A 692 -29.27 16.99 -48.01
C ARG A 692 -29.26 15.60 -48.65
N ARG A 693 -28.09 15.15 -49.12
CA ARG A 693 -27.87 13.78 -49.61
C ARG A 693 -26.96 13.04 -48.62
N GLN A 694 -27.41 11.90 -48.12
CA GLN A 694 -26.62 11.03 -47.24
C GLN A 694 -26.54 9.64 -47.88
N GLY A 695 -25.41 9.35 -48.55
CA GLY A 695 -25.30 8.19 -49.44
C GLY A 695 -26.26 8.31 -50.63
N ASP A 696 -27.09 7.29 -50.85
CA ASP A 696 -28.13 7.32 -51.89
C ASP A 696 -29.49 7.84 -51.41
N THR A 697 -29.65 8.08 -50.11
CA THR A 697 -30.89 8.58 -49.51
C THR A 697 -30.94 10.11 -49.57
N ARG A 698 -32.12 10.65 -49.96
CA ARG A 698 -32.40 12.09 -49.90
C ARG A 698 -33.11 12.42 -48.59
N GLN A 699 -32.64 13.46 -47.91
CA GLN A 699 -33.25 13.98 -46.69
C GLN A 699 -33.62 15.46 -46.88
N TYR A 700 -34.67 15.87 -46.18
CA TYR A 700 -35.19 17.24 -46.18
C TYR A 700 -35.16 17.75 -44.75
N LEU A 701 -34.27 18.70 -44.48
CA LEU A 701 -34.03 19.30 -43.18
C LEU A 701 -34.91 20.56 -43.06
N VAL A 702 -35.69 20.67 -42.00
CA VAL A 702 -36.39 21.94 -41.70
C VAL A 702 -35.46 22.77 -40.83
N VAL A 703 -35.08 23.97 -41.29
CA VAL A 703 -34.13 24.85 -40.61
C VAL A 703 -34.70 26.26 -40.37
N HIS A 704 -34.30 26.92 -39.30
CA HIS A 704 -34.83 28.20 -38.84
C HIS A 704 -33.72 29.15 -38.39
N GLY A 705 -33.78 30.38 -38.89
CA GLY A 705 -32.86 31.47 -38.53
C GLY A 705 -31.47 31.37 -39.15
N SER A 706 -30.71 32.46 -39.05
CA SER A 706 -29.29 32.55 -39.39
C SER A 706 -28.63 33.43 -38.32
N TYR A 707 -27.66 32.85 -37.61
CA TYR A 707 -27.06 33.42 -36.40
C TYR A 707 -25.56 33.55 -36.59
N ALA A 708 -24.96 34.69 -36.27
CA ALA A 708 -23.53 34.92 -36.52
C ALA A 708 -22.61 34.08 -35.59
N THR A 709 -23.15 33.55 -34.48
CA THR A 709 -22.39 32.71 -33.54
C THR A 709 -23.24 31.57 -32.96
N ARG A 710 -22.59 30.49 -32.52
CA ARG A 710 -23.25 29.37 -31.84
C ARG A 710 -24.00 29.80 -30.59
N ALA A 711 -23.49 30.79 -29.85
CA ALA A 711 -24.15 31.33 -28.65
C ALA A 711 -25.48 32.04 -28.98
N GLN A 712 -25.55 32.76 -30.11
CA GLN A 712 -26.81 33.37 -30.58
C GLN A 712 -27.84 32.31 -31.00
N ALA A 713 -27.40 31.22 -31.62
CA ALA A 713 -28.28 30.10 -31.95
C ALA A 713 -28.76 29.35 -30.68
N GLU A 714 -27.90 29.16 -29.68
CA GLU A 714 -28.25 28.54 -28.39
C GLU A 714 -29.29 29.38 -27.64
N ALA A 715 -29.14 30.71 -27.63
CA ALA A 715 -30.12 31.64 -27.05
C ALA A 715 -31.50 31.62 -27.74
N ALA A 716 -31.57 31.19 -29.00
CA ALA A 716 -32.83 31.06 -29.75
C ALA A 716 -33.54 29.71 -29.55
N LYS A 717 -32.86 28.68 -29.04
CA LYS A 717 -33.44 27.33 -28.82
C LYS A 717 -34.71 27.30 -27.95
N PRO A 718 -34.87 28.08 -26.86
CA PRO A 718 -36.04 27.97 -25.99
C PRO A 718 -37.37 28.19 -26.72
N GLY A 719 -37.39 29.04 -27.77
CA GLY A 719 -38.57 29.25 -28.61
C GLY A 719 -38.98 28.05 -29.48
N PHE A 720 -38.15 27.02 -29.54
CA PHE A 720 -38.33 25.81 -30.35
C PHE A 720 -38.15 24.51 -29.54
N ALA A 721 -38.18 24.59 -28.20
CA ALA A 721 -37.86 23.46 -27.31
C ALA A 721 -38.68 22.18 -27.58
N ALA A 722 -39.92 22.32 -28.06
CA ALA A 722 -40.78 21.21 -28.47
C ALA A 722 -40.19 20.32 -29.59
N PHE A 723 -39.21 20.83 -30.35
CA PHE A 723 -38.59 20.14 -31.49
C PHE A 723 -37.16 19.64 -31.21
N GLN A 724 -36.63 19.84 -29.99
CA GLN A 724 -35.25 19.48 -29.60
C GLN A 724 -34.18 19.91 -30.65
N PRO A 725 -34.14 21.20 -31.02
CA PRO A 725 -33.44 21.68 -32.21
C PRO A 725 -31.91 21.55 -32.13
N TRP A 726 -31.31 21.02 -33.20
CA TRP A 726 -29.85 20.94 -33.33
C TRP A 726 -29.28 22.21 -33.95
N ILE A 727 -28.18 22.72 -33.40
CA ILE A 727 -27.43 23.81 -34.04
C ILE A 727 -26.52 23.22 -35.12
N ARG A 728 -26.58 23.77 -36.33
CA ARG A 728 -25.71 23.44 -37.47
C ARG A 728 -25.02 24.71 -37.96
N GLN A 729 -23.81 24.61 -38.53
CA GLN A 729 -23.33 25.67 -39.42
C GLN A 729 -24.09 25.58 -40.74
N ILE A 730 -24.36 26.71 -41.38
CA ILE A 730 -25.08 26.77 -42.66
C ILE A 730 -24.24 26.12 -43.77
N GLY A 731 -22.90 26.11 -43.63
CA GLY A 731 -22.00 25.34 -44.50
C GLY A 731 -22.09 23.81 -44.39
N ASP A 732 -22.70 23.25 -43.32
CA ASP A 732 -22.78 21.80 -43.08
C ASP A 732 -24.05 21.10 -43.62
N LEU A 733 -24.99 21.89 -44.16
CA LEU A 733 -26.35 21.48 -44.54
C LEU A 733 -26.45 20.92 -45.97
#